data_AF-A0ABD6WW71-F1
#
_entry.id   AF-A0ABD6WW71-F1
#
_cell.length_a   1.000
_cell.length_b   1.000
_cell.length_c   1.000
_cell.angle_alpha   90.00
_cell.angle_beta   90.00
_cell.angle_gamma   90.00
#
_symmetry.space_group_name_H-M   'P 1'
#
loop_
_entity.id
_entity.type
_entity.pdbx_description
1 polymer ?
#
loop_
_entity_poly.entity_id
_entity_poly.type
_entity_poly.pdbx_seq_one_letter_code
_entity_poly.pdbx_strand_id
1 'polypeptide(L)'
;MTSQHSAKKSSKNTPKNNRTFKGFLLKFSFTTLVLTIFYGGYLDWQIRSKMDGQIWHLPAEVYSRLESVKIADNLAFDEVIQILLDNEYRQTTMVAAPGDFKLEDDSIVVLRRAFPFPDKAEPQRVLRLRFSHNKLSRIEDLVTVKTVDEFRLAPKLIAMLQSDNEDRLAIPLQNYPRLLIDTLILTEDRRFYEHNGINPVGILRALIANIRAGQTVQGGSTLTQQLVKNLFLSRERTITRKANEALMSLVLDWRYDKNRILETYLNEIYLGQNGDTQIHGFELASQFYFGRSIREISLDQIALLVGMVKGPSLYNPWRNPQNALERRNIVLKLMLEHKMIGDELYQLLSQRPLGVQKKGQISRKYPAFIQTLQADLRRELGEHKMSSLLGARIFSTMDLKQQAQAENAVVNTVSQLQLKTKNPHLEGAMIITDYRTGEIRAVVGGLQTQYAGFNRALMAKRQIGSLVKPSIYLTALSNPEQFRLNTPINNQPITINVKGSPPWQPRNYDKKYSDSVMLMDALARSLNIPTVNIGMKVGLSKVIDTQKAMGWDNVEIPKVPAMLLGSYSISPYDVTKLYQTLANQGGRIALTTVDSIADRQGNLIFQHDKSAKQVVPQEAAFQTLFAMQQTVERGTARSLQKDYADLHLAGKTGTTNESRDTWFVGIDGKNISTVWLGRDDNGETKLTGASGALQIYKDYLNRTNIEKLTITPPTTVKWVGINQYGDWDCESYRTIPVWLNNGQNFCGETSSPSLTPTTETETPPQESLWDVLDNPNPPAQ
;
A
#
# COMPACT_ATOMS: atom_id res chain seq x y z
N MET A 1 -73.03 80.47 -44.77
CA MET A 1 -72.57 81.74 -45.37
C MET A 1 -71.12 81.58 -45.80
N THR A 2 -70.84 81.88 -47.08
CA THR A 2 -69.56 82.36 -47.69
C THR A 2 -68.26 81.58 -47.39
N SER A 3 -67.75 80.75 -48.30
CA SER A 3 -66.92 81.03 -49.51
C SER A 3 -65.48 81.47 -49.24
N GLN A 4 -64.48 80.73 -49.74
CA GLN A 4 -63.54 81.18 -50.79
C GLN A 4 -62.53 80.09 -51.21
N HIS A 5 -62.02 80.26 -52.44
CA HIS A 5 -61.25 79.36 -53.31
C HIS A 5 -59.85 78.91 -52.83
N SER A 6 -59.37 77.76 -53.34
CA SER A 6 -58.19 77.68 -54.24
C SER A 6 -57.82 76.26 -54.70
N ALA A 7 -57.64 76.13 -56.02
CA ALA A 7 -56.89 75.19 -56.88
C ALA A 7 -56.46 73.77 -56.44
N LYS A 8 -56.70 72.83 -57.36
CA LYS A 8 -56.12 71.48 -57.48
C LYS A 8 -54.59 71.48 -57.58
N LYS A 9 -53.95 70.56 -56.84
CA LYS A 9 -52.77 69.79 -57.28
C LYS A 9 -52.91 68.35 -56.79
N SER A 10 -53.05 67.40 -57.73
CA SER A 10 -52.88 65.98 -57.45
C SER A 10 -51.40 65.63 -57.53
N SER A 11 -50.82 65.07 -56.48
CA SER A 11 -49.69 64.14 -56.62
C SER A 11 -50.01 62.87 -55.83
N LYS A 12 -49.83 61.75 -56.53
CA LYS A 12 -50.09 60.40 -56.04
C LYS A 12 -49.09 60.04 -54.94
N ASN A 13 -49.59 59.66 -53.76
CA ASN A 13 -48.80 58.88 -52.81
C ASN A 13 -48.57 57.48 -53.41
N THR A 14 -47.33 57.21 -53.82
CA THR A 14 -46.85 55.90 -54.23
C THR A 14 -46.79 54.94 -53.03
N PRO A 15 -47.22 53.67 -53.16
CA PRO A 15 -47.07 52.69 -52.10
C PRO A 15 -45.59 52.32 -51.96
N LYS A 16 -45.02 52.58 -50.78
CA LYS A 16 -43.64 52.25 -50.40
C LYS A 16 -43.41 50.72 -50.43
N ASN A 17 -42.58 50.30 -51.39
CA ASN A 17 -41.54 49.26 -51.37
C ASN A 17 -41.56 48.19 -50.25
N ASN A 18 -42.50 47.24 -50.29
CA ASN A 18 -42.52 46.05 -49.41
C ASN A 18 -41.80 44.80 -49.97
N ARG A 19 -41.33 44.84 -51.24
CA ARG A 19 -40.67 43.68 -51.90
C ARG A 19 -39.18 43.55 -51.54
N THR A 20 -38.48 44.66 -51.35
CA THR A 20 -37.05 44.68 -50.97
C THR A 20 -36.82 44.24 -49.52
N PHE A 21 -37.70 44.63 -48.59
CA PHE A 21 -37.63 44.21 -47.19
C PHE A 21 -37.90 42.71 -47.01
N LYS A 22 -38.87 42.14 -47.75
CA LYS A 22 -39.15 40.69 -47.74
C LYS A 22 -37.98 39.87 -48.31
N GLY A 23 -37.35 40.33 -49.39
CA GLY A 23 -36.16 39.68 -49.95
C GLY A 23 -34.93 39.73 -49.03
N PHE A 24 -34.77 40.83 -48.28
CA PHE A 24 -33.74 40.96 -47.25
C PHE A 24 -33.99 40.01 -46.07
N LEU A 25 -35.23 39.93 -45.56
CA LEU A 25 -35.63 38.99 -44.51
C LEU A 25 -35.40 37.53 -44.90
N LEU A 26 -35.69 37.17 -46.15
CA LEU A 26 -35.53 35.80 -46.63
C LEU A 26 -34.05 35.42 -46.78
N LYS A 27 -33.21 36.33 -47.31
CA LYS A 27 -31.75 36.14 -47.35
C LYS A 27 -31.13 36.09 -45.95
N PHE A 28 -31.56 36.98 -45.06
CA PHE A 28 -31.11 37.00 -43.66
C PHE A 28 -31.49 35.69 -42.96
N SER A 29 -32.74 35.25 -43.08
CA SER A 29 -33.21 33.98 -42.52
C SER A 29 -32.45 32.77 -43.06
N PHE A 30 -32.17 32.73 -44.37
CA PHE A 30 -31.35 31.69 -44.98
C PHE A 30 -29.91 31.70 -44.46
N THR A 31 -29.27 32.86 -44.41
CA THR A 31 -27.91 33.00 -43.87
C THR A 31 -27.85 32.58 -42.40
N THR A 32 -28.81 32.99 -41.57
CA THR A 32 -28.91 32.58 -40.16
C THR A 32 -29.11 31.07 -40.03
N LEU A 33 -29.96 30.47 -40.88
CA LEU A 33 -30.16 29.02 -40.91
C LEU A 33 -28.85 28.28 -41.25
N VAL A 34 -28.13 28.72 -42.29
CA VAL A 34 -26.85 28.13 -42.70
C VAL A 34 -25.80 28.26 -41.58
N LEU A 35 -25.68 29.43 -40.96
CA LEU A 35 -24.77 29.64 -39.83
C LEU A 35 -25.14 28.75 -38.62
N THR A 36 -26.43 28.58 -38.35
CA THR A 36 -26.91 27.73 -37.25
C THR A 36 -26.63 26.26 -37.53
N ILE A 37 -26.78 25.80 -38.78
CA ILE A 37 -26.42 24.43 -39.18
C ILE A 37 -24.91 24.21 -39.05
N PHE A 38 -24.09 25.15 -39.53
CA PHE A 38 -22.63 25.04 -39.40
C PHE A 38 -22.19 25.05 -37.94
N TYR A 39 -22.79 25.92 -37.12
CA TYR A 39 -22.54 25.95 -35.68
C TYR A 39 -23.00 24.67 -34.99
N GLY A 40 -24.16 24.12 -35.37
CA GLY A 40 -24.64 22.82 -34.90
C GLY A 40 -23.68 21.69 -35.26
N GLY A 41 -23.13 21.69 -36.48
CA GLY A 41 -22.09 20.76 -36.91
C GLY A 41 -20.78 20.90 -36.11
N TYR A 42 -20.38 22.12 -35.78
CA TYR A 42 -19.25 22.39 -34.88
C TYR A 42 -19.49 21.84 -33.47
N LEU A 43 -20.67 22.08 -32.88
CA LEU A 43 -21.05 21.55 -31.58
C LEU A 43 -21.09 20.01 -31.59
N ASP A 44 -21.62 19.42 -32.66
CA ASP A 44 -21.65 17.98 -32.86
C ASP A 44 -20.24 17.38 -32.93
N TRP A 45 -19.33 18.01 -33.68
CA TRP A 45 -17.93 17.62 -33.72
C TRP A 45 -17.26 17.68 -32.34
N GLN A 46 -17.50 18.75 -31.58
CA GLN A 46 -16.98 18.90 -30.22
C GLN A 46 -17.53 17.82 -29.26
N ILE A 47 -18.81 17.47 -29.42
CA ILE A 47 -19.45 16.41 -28.63
C ILE A 47 -18.84 15.05 -28.98
N ARG A 48 -18.71 14.71 -30.27
CA ARG A 48 -18.14 13.43 -30.73
C ARG A 48 -16.69 13.26 -30.29
N SER A 49 -15.85 14.28 -30.48
CA SER A 49 -14.44 14.21 -30.11
C SER A 49 -14.22 13.90 -28.63
N LYS A 50 -15.17 14.29 -27.77
CA LYS A 50 -15.15 13.98 -26.33
C LYS A 50 -15.82 12.63 -25.99
N MET A 51 -17.02 12.37 -26.51
CA MET A 51 -17.88 11.25 -26.11
C MET A 51 -17.51 9.91 -26.74
N ASP A 52 -17.01 9.92 -27.98
CA ASP A 52 -16.57 8.71 -28.72
C ASP A 52 -15.10 8.35 -28.41
N GLY A 53 -14.35 9.32 -27.87
CA GLY A 53 -12.95 9.15 -27.46
C GLY A 53 -12.80 8.93 -25.95
N GLN A 54 -11.66 9.37 -25.43
CA GLN A 54 -11.40 9.36 -23.99
C GLN A 54 -12.15 10.51 -23.31
N ILE A 55 -13.35 10.21 -22.79
CA ILE A 55 -14.16 11.20 -22.05
C ILE A 55 -13.35 11.78 -20.88
N TRP A 56 -12.62 10.91 -20.17
CA TRP A 56 -11.85 11.27 -18.98
C TRP A 56 -10.46 10.62 -18.95
N HIS A 57 -9.48 11.34 -18.40
CA HIS A 57 -8.28 10.73 -17.85
C HIS A 57 -8.68 10.10 -16.51
N LEU A 58 -8.83 8.77 -16.49
CA LEU A 58 -9.09 8.09 -15.22
C LEU A 58 -7.75 7.87 -14.51
N PRO A 59 -7.68 8.16 -13.21
CA PRO A 59 -6.51 7.83 -12.43
C PRO A 59 -6.35 6.31 -12.31
N ALA A 60 -5.12 5.85 -12.05
CA ALA A 60 -4.89 4.43 -11.73
C ALA A 60 -5.44 4.12 -10.33
N GLU A 61 -6.19 3.03 -10.22
CA GLU A 61 -6.79 2.54 -8.98
C GLU A 61 -5.75 1.71 -8.22
N VAL A 62 -5.39 2.09 -7.00
CA VAL A 62 -4.46 1.31 -6.16
C VAL A 62 -5.24 0.59 -5.08
N TYR A 63 -5.18 -0.73 -5.09
CA TYR A 63 -5.82 -1.63 -4.14
C TYR A 63 -4.81 -2.20 -3.13
N SER A 64 -5.27 -2.54 -1.93
CA SER A 64 -4.51 -3.31 -0.94
C SER A 64 -4.19 -4.72 -1.45
N ARG A 65 -3.46 -5.52 -0.66
CA ARG A 65 -3.18 -6.91 -1.01
C ARG A 65 -4.45 -7.71 -1.31
N LEU A 66 -4.31 -8.64 -2.25
CA LEU A 66 -5.32 -9.67 -2.49
C LEU A 66 -5.30 -10.64 -1.32
N GLU A 67 -6.40 -10.68 -0.58
CA GLU A 67 -6.58 -11.60 0.53
C GLU A 67 -7.51 -12.75 0.12
N SER A 68 -7.22 -13.95 0.61
CA SER A 68 -7.98 -15.15 0.35
C SER A 68 -8.17 -15.93 1.64
N VAL A 69 -9.33 -16.59 1.76
CA VAL A 69 -9.60 -17.55 2.84
C VAL A 69 -9.49 -18.94 2.23
N LYS A 70 -8.55 -19.75 2.74
CA LYS A 70 -8.29 -21.11 2.25
C LYS A 70 -8.51 -22.14 3.35
N ILE A 71 -8.91 -23.34 2.97
CA ILE A 71 -9.00 -24.48 3.91
C ILE A 71 -7.61 -24.84 4.46
N ALA A 72 -6.58 -24.80 3.61
CA ALA A 72 -5.20 -25.13 3.98
C ALA A 72 -4.60 -24.24 5.08
N ASP A 73 -5.15 -23.03 5.27
CA ASP A 73 -4.67 -22.08 6.28
C ASP A 73 -5.12 -22.46 7.70
N ASN A 74 -6.01 -23.46 7.86
CA ASN A 74 -6.51 -23.94 9.15
C ASN A 74 -6.98 -22.80 10.07
N LEU A 75 -7.69 -21.83 9.51
CA LEU A 75 -8.17 -20.64 10.22
C LEU A 75 -9.26 -21.00 11.24
N ALA A 76 -9.20 -20.37 12.41
CA ALA A 76 -10.23 -20.47 13.43
C ALA A 76 -11.48 -19.66 13.08
N PHE A 77 -12.60 -19.95 13.75
CA PHE A 77 -13.89 -19.28 13.52
C PHE A 77 -13.78 -17.75 13.66
N ASP A 78 -13.19 -17.29 14.77
CA ASP A 78 -13.00 -15.87 15.05
C ASP A 78 -12.00 -15.20 14.10
N GLU A 79 -10.99 -15.94 13.61
CA GLU A 79 -10.01 -15.41 12.66
C GLU A 79 -10.69 -15.08 11.32
N VAL A 80 -11.58 -15.95 10.84
CA VAL A 80 -12.35 -15.70 9.62
C VAL A 80 -13.30 -14.51 9.79
N ILE A 81 -13.94 -14.36 10.97
CA ILE A 81 -14.75 -13.18 11.27
C ILE A 81 -13.91 -11.91 11.18
N GLN A 82 -12.73 -11.90 11.80
CA GLN A 82 -11.85 -10.73 11.75
C GLN A 82 -11.39 -10.41 10.33
N ILE A 83 -11.02 -11.41 9.53
CA ILE A 83 -10.66 -11.22 8.11
C ILE A 83 -11.81 -10.57 7.34
N LEU A 84 -13.05 -11.02 7.56
CA LEU A 84 -14.23 -10.45 6.92
C LEU A 84 -14.45 -8.99 7.35
N LEU A 85 -14.37 -8.70 8.66
CA LEU A 85 -14.52 -7.34 9.20
C LEU A 85 -13.43 -6.39 8.70
N ASP A 86 -12.17 -6.85 8.65
CA ASP A 86 -11.01 -6.10 8.14
C ASP A 86 -11.18 -5.76 6.65
N ASN A 87 -11.89 -6.61 5.89
CA ASN A 87 -12.28 -6.38 4.50
C ASN A 87 -13.68 -5.74 4.37
N GLU A 88 -14.13 -5.01 5.41
CA GLU A 88 -15.36 -4.21 5.43
C GLU A 88 -16.65 -5.00 5.22
N TYR A 89 -16.66 -6.30 5.49
CA TYR A 89 -17.91 -7.06 5.56
C TYR A 89 -18.70 -6.72 6.83
N ARG A 90 -20.02 -6.88 6.78
CA ARG A 90 -20.95 -6.52 7.85
C ARG A 90 -21.59 -7.76 8.42
N GLN A 91 -21.52 -7.91 9.73
CA GLN A 91 -22.29 -8.93 10.41
C GLN A 91 -23.76 -8.50 10.46
N THR A 92 -24.65 -9.35 9.94
CA THR A 92 -26.09 -9.11 9.89
C THR A 92 -26.86 -10.34 10.36
N THR A 93 -28.16 -10.16 10.66
CA THR A 93 -29.08 -11.26 10.95
C THR A 93 -29.54 -11.98 9.68
N MET A 94 -29.57 -11.26 8.55
CA MET A 94 -29.90 -11.78 7.22
C MET A 94 -28.90 -11.26 6.20
N VAL A 95 -28.41 -12.14 5.34
CA VAL A 95 -27.50 -11.80 4.25
C VAL A 95 -28.34 -11.31 3.07
N ALA A 96 -28.44 -9.98 2.92
CA ALA A 96 -29.31 -9.35 1.92
C ALA A 96 -28.52 -8.59 0.84
N ALA A 97 -27.35 -8.05 1.18
CA ALA A 97 -26.51 -7.28 0.27
C ALA A 97 -25.08 -7.85 0.17
N PRO A 98 -24.40 -7.66 -0.96
CA PRO A 98 -22.98 -7.95 -1.07
C PRO A 98 -22.17 -7.30 0.04
N GLY A 99 -21.21 -8.04 0.60
CA GLY A 99 -20.48 -7.60 1.78
C GLY A 99 -21.18 -7.90 3.11
N ASP A 100 -22.32 -8.59 3.12
CA ASP A 100 -22.92 -9.10 4.36
C ASP A 100 -22.40 -10.51 4.70
N PHE A 101 -22.33 -10.81 5.99
CA PHE A 101 -22.22 -12.16 6.50
C PHE A 101 -23.09 -12.34 7.75
N LYS A 102 -23.54 -13.56 8.00
CA LYS A 102 -24.22 -13.94 9.22
C LYS A 102 -23.53 -15.13 9.87
N LEU A 103 -23.70 -15.26 11.17
CA LEU A 103 -23.24 -16.39 11.96
C LEU A 103 -24.38 -17.41 12.09
N GLU A 104 -24.07 -18.68 11.88
CA GLU A 104 -24.85 -19.86 12.25
C GLU A 104 -23.98 -20.69 13.22
N ASP A 105 -24.57 -21.64 13.97
CA ASP A 105 -23.90 -22.31 15.10
C ASP A 105 -22.47 -22.81 14.79
N ASP A 106 -22.28 -23.55 13.70
CA ASP A 106 -20.97 -24.06 13.23
C ASP A 106 -20.56 -23.52 11.86
N SER A 107 -21.17 -22.42 11.40
CA SER A 107 -20.86 -21.89 10.07
C SER A 107 -21.04 -20.39 9.90
N ILE A 108 -20.32 -19.84 8.93
CA ILE A 108 -20.47 -18.45 8.50
C ILE A 108 -21.06 -18.46 7.10
N VAL A 109 -22.18 -17.76 6.90
CA VAL A 109 -22.73 -17.55 5.56
C VAL A 109 -22.37 -16.14 5.11
N VAL A 110 -21.65 -16.01 4.00
CA VAL A 110 -21.15 -14.74 3.46
C VAL A 110 -21.63 -14.54 2.03
N LEU A 111 -22.09 -13.34 1.71
CA LEU A 111 -22.31 -12.90 0.32
C LEU A 111 -21.10 -12.11 -0.16
N ARG A 112 -20.18 -12.83 -0.79
CA ARG A 112 -18.92 -12.30 -1.32
C ARG A 112 -19.20 -11.32 -2.46
N ARG A 113 -18.52 -10.16 -2.44
CA ARG A 113 -18.66 -9.08 -3.43
C ARG A 113 -18.18 -9.48 -4.82
N ALA A 114 -18.88 -9.03 -5.87
CA ALA A 114 -18.35 -9.12 -7.23
C ALA A 114 -17.13 -8.19 -7.39
N PHE A 115 -16.04 -8.72 -7.95
CA PHE A 115 -14.80 -7.96 -8.12
C PHE A 115 -14.04 -8.39 -9.39
N PRO A 116 -13.52 -7.43 -10.19
CA PRO A 116 -12.70 -7.71 -11.36
C PRO A 116 -11.25 -8.00 -10.96
N PHE A 117 -10.99 -9.19 -10.41
CA PHE A 117 -9.63 -9.62 -10.04
C PHE A 117 -8.69 -9.67 -11.25
N PRO A 118 -7.35 -9.64 -11.03
CA PRO A 118 -6.40 -10.05 -12.06
C PRO A 118 -6.82 -11.40 -12.64
N ASP A 119 -6.60 -11.55 -13.95
CA ASP A 119 -6.89 -12.73 -14.77
C ASP A 119 -8.38 -12.99 -15.04
N LYS A 120 -9.22 -12.93 -14.01
CA LYS A 120 -10.64 -13.27 -14.14
C LYS A 120 -11.53 -12.46 -13.23
N ALA A 121 -12.48 -11.73 -13.83
CA ALA A 121 -13.56 -11.11 -13.09
C ALA A 121 -14.46 -12.18 -12.43
N GLU A 122 -14.74 -11.99 -11.14
CA GLU A 122 -15.56 -12.91 -10.38
C GLU A 122 -16.88 -12.25 -9.93
N PRO A 123 -18.04 -12.88 -10.21
CA PRO A 123 -19.32 -12.37 -9.75
C PRO A 123 -19.49 -12.56 -8.23
N GLN A 124 -20.56 -11.99 -7.68
CA GLN A 124 -20.93 -12.23 -6.29
C GLN A 124 -21.26 -13.72 -6.07
N ARG A 125 -20.91 -14.25 -4.88
CA ARG A 125 -21.15 -15.66 -4.52
C ARG A 125 -21.68 -15.74 -3.09
N VAL A 126 -22.65 -16.61 -2.87
CA VAL A 126 -23.10 -16.95 -1.52
C VAL A 126 -22.30 -18.17 -1.07
N LEU A 127 -21.45 -18.00 -0.06
CA LEU A 127 -20.59 -19.06 0.46
C LEU A 127 -21.01 -19.41 1.89
N ARG A 128 -20.99 -20.71 2.22
CA ARG A 128 -21.07 -21.21 3.60
C ARG A 128 -19.73 -21.78 4.00
N LEU A 129 -19.16 -21.25 5.07
CA LEU A 129 -17.89 -21.66 5.66
C LEU A 129 -18.20 -22.53 6.87
N ARG A 130 -17.88 -23.83 6.83
CA ARG A 130 -18.16 -24.76 7.94
C ARG A 130 -16.92 -25.02 8.77
N PHE A 131 -17.10 -25.05 10.08
CA PHE A 131 -16.02 -25.25 11.02
C PHE A 131 -16.19 -26.60 11.74
N SER A 132 -15.07 -27.27 11.98
CA SER A 132 -14.99 -28.50 12.78
C SER A 132 -13.85 -28.33 13.76
N HIS A 133 -14.09 -28.57 15.05
CA HIS A 133 -13.09 -28.36 16.11
C HIS A 133 -12.46 -26.95 16.08
N ASN A 134 -13.28 -25.92 15.83
CA ASN A 134 -12.86 -24.52 15.67
C ASN A 134 -11.84 -24.31 14.53
N LYS A 135 -11.93 -25.09 13.45
CA LYS A 135 -11.08 -24.96 12.27
C LYS A 135 -11.91 -25.00 10.99
N LEU A 136 -11.59 -24.11 10.05
CA LEU A 136 -12.25 -24.07 8.75
C LEU A 136 -12.05 -25.40 8.02
N SER A 137 -13.14 -26.12 7.81
CA SER A 137 -13.11 -27.50 7.29
C SER A 137 -13.69 -27.60 5.88
N ARG A 138 -14.59 -26.69 5.51
CA ARG A 138 -15.26 -26.72 4.20
C ARG A 138 -15.76 -25.33 3.79
N ILE A 139 -15.66 -25.03 2.50
CA ILE A 139 -16.27 -23.85 1.87
C ILE A 139 -17.24 -24.35 0.80
N GLU A 140 -18.53 -24.04 0.96
CA GLU A 140 -19.62 -24.47 0.07
C GLU A 140 -20.16 -23.25 -0.68
N ASP A 141 -20.16 -23.29 -2.02
CA ASP A 141 -20.92 -22.34 -2.82
C ASP A 141 -22.39 -22.77 -2.88
N LEU A 142 -23.26 -21.98 -2.27
CA LEU A 142 -24.68 -22.30 -2.13
C LEU A 142 -25.47 -22.14 -3.45
N VAL A 143 -24.91 -21.45 -4.45
CA VAL A 143 -25.55 -21.27 -5.76
C VAL A 143 -25.18 -22.40 -6.70
N THR A 144 -23.88 -22.73 -6.79
CA THR A 144 -23.40 -23.80 -7.68
C THR A 144 -23.45 -25.18 -7.04
N VAL A 145 -23.70 -25.26 -5.73
CA VAL A 145 -23.75 -26.49 -4.92
C VAL A 145 -22.44 -27.28 -5.04
N LYS A 146 -21.31 -26.56 -5.02
CA LYS A 146 -19.95 -27.12 -5.11
C LYS A 146 -19.11 -26.68 -3.93
N THR A 147 -18.24 -27.57 -3.48
CA THR A 147 -17.18 -27.22 -2.55
C THR A 147 -16.03 -26.53 -3.29
N VAL A 148 -15.39 -25.57 -2.64
CA VAL A 148 -14.16 -24.92 -3.12
C VAL A 148 -13.10 -24.94 -2.03
N ASP A 149 -11.83 -24.90 -2.41
CA ASP A 149 -10.72 -24.92 -1.45
C ASP A 149 -10.37 -23.52 -0.92
N GLU A 150 -10.74 -22.49 -1.68
CA GLU A 150 -10.51 -21.09 -1.33
C GLU A 150 -11.51 -20.15 -1.98
N PHE A 151 -11.59 -18.92 -1.44
CA PHE A 151 -12.19 -17.79 -2.14
C PHE A 151 -11.40 -16.51 -1.86
N ARG A 152 -11.39 -15.61 -2.85
CA ARG A 152 -10.73 -14.30 -2.77
C ARG A 152 -11.68 -13.22 -2.26
N LEU A 153 -11.16 -12.30 -1.47
CA LEU A 153 -11.86 -11.11 -0.99
C LEU A 153 -11.57 -9.93 -1.92
N ALA A 154 -12.58 -9.09 -2.14
CA ALA A 154 -12.39 -7.84 -2.88
C ALA A 154 -11.43 -6.94 -2.08
N PRO A 155 -10.27 -6.54 -2.64
CA PRO A 155 -9.32 -5.72 -1.93
C PRO A 155 -9.85 -4.29 -1.75
N LYS A 156 -9.31 -3.56 -0.78
CA LYS A 156 -9.72 -2.20 -0.48
C LYS A 156 -9.00 -1.20 -1.39
N LEU A 157 -9.73 -0.22 -1.92
CA LEU A 157 -9.12 0.93 -2.60
C LEU A 157 -8.35 1.78 -1.58
N ILE A 158 -7.04 1.94 -1.78
CA ILE A 158 -6.16 2.68 -0.87
C ILE A 158 -5.73 4.05 -1.43
N ALA A 159 -5.58 4.18 -2.75
CA ALA A 159 -5.18 5.43 -3.39
C ALA A 159 -5.62 5.50 -4.87
N MET A 160 -5.63 6.72 -5.41
CA MET A 160 -5.75 7.02 -6.83
C MET A 160 -4.46 7.73 -7.28
N LEU A 161 -3.85 7.30 -8.39
CA LEU A 161 -2.61 7.89 -8.92
C LEU A 161 -2.86 8.64 -10.24
N GLN A 162 -2.05 9.67 -10.50
CA GLN A 162 -2.09 10.48 -11.73
C GLN A 162 -3.42 11.21 -11.95
N SER A 163 -3.86 11.97 -10.94
CA SER A 163 -5.08 12.78 -11.03
C SER A 163 -4.80 14.22 -11.41
N ASP A 164 -5.52 14.75 -12.41
CA ASP A 164 -5.54 16.16 -12.80
C ASP A 164 -6.40 17.01 -11.84
N ASN A 165 -6.23 16.80 -10.52
CA ASN A 165 -7.08 17.36 -9.46
C ASN A 165 -8.58 17.03 -9.60
N GLU A 166 -8.91 15.99 -10.36
CA GLU A 166 -10.27 15.47 -10.57
C GLU A 166 -10.25 13.94 -10.52
N ASP A 167 -10.59 13.39 -9.35
CA ASP A 167 -10.70 11.96 -9.17
C ASP A 167 -12.09 11.46 -9.53
N ARG A 168 -12.11 10.27 -10.15
CA ARG A 168 -13.33 9.55 -10.51
C ARG A 168 -13.05 8.06 -10.58
N LEU A 169 -14.02 7.27 -10.16
CA LEU A 169 -14.05 5.82 -10.31
C LEU A 169 -15.22 5.47 -11.24
N ALA A 170 -14.92 5.31 -12.52
CA ALA A 170 -15.96 5.13 -13.53
C ALA A 170 -16.45 3.68 -13.57
N ILE A 171 -17.74 3.46 -13.35
CA ILE A 171 -18.37 2.15 -13.48
C ILE A 171 -19.49 2.17 -14.53
N PRO A 172 -19.76 1.04 -15.21
CA PRO A 172 -20.88 0.92 -16.14
C PRO A 172 -22.24 1.14 -15.47
N LEU A 173 -23.23 1.60 -16.23
CA LEU A 173 -24.58 1.90 -15.73
C LEU A 173 -25.21 0.73 -14.98
N GLN A 174 -25.04 -0.49 -15.49
CA GLN A 174 -25.60 -1.72 -14.90
C GLN A 174 -25.09 -2.02 -13.49
N ASN A 175 -23.96 -1.43 -13.09
CA ASN A 175 -23.39 -1.62 -11.76
C ASN A 175 -23.93 -0.61 -10.74
N TYR A 176 -24.69 0.41 -11.17
CA TYR A 176 -25.36 1.33 -10.25
C TYR A 176 -26.67 0.72 -9.71
N PRO A 177 -26.98 0.88 -8.41
CA PRO A 177 -28.25 0.44 -7.86
C PRO A 177 -29.43 1.10 -8.59
N ARG A 178 -30.41 0.31 -8.99
CA ARG A 178 -31.63 0.83 -9.62
C ARG A 178 -32.33 1.88 -8.76
N LEU A 179 -32.36 1.65 -7.45
CA LEU A 179 -32.89 2.60 -6.48
C LEU A 179 -32.22 3.99 -6.55
N LEU A 180 -30.90 4.03 -6.78
CA LEU A 180 -30.18 5.29 -6.95
C LEU A 180 -30.61 6.01 -8.24
N ILE A 181 -30.69 5.27 -9.35
CA ILE A 181 -31.10 5.81 -10.64
C ILE A 181 -32.52 6.40 -10.54
N ASP A 182 -33.46 5.63 -10.00
CA ASP A 182 -34.85 6.03 -9.87
C ASP A 182 -34.99 7.25 -8.94
N THR A 183 -34.23 7.28 -7.84
CA THR A 183 -34.21 8.42 -6.91
C THR A 183 -33.63 9.68 -7.58
N LEU A 184 -32.52 9.55 -8.32
CA LEU A 184 -31.89 10.66 -9.04
C LEU A 184 -32.83 11.27 -10.08
N ILE A 185 -33.47 10.43 -10.91
CA ILE A 185 -34.44 10.86 -11.91
C ILE A 185 -35.62 11.53 -11.23
N LEU A 186 -36.14 10.96 -10.14
CA LEU A 186 -37.25 11.53 -9.38
C LEU A 186 -36.94 12.94 -8.85
N THR A 187 -35.72 13.16 -8.38
CA THR A 187 -35.31 14.42 -7.74
C THR A 187 -34.87 15.49 -8.73
N GLU A 188 -34.11 15.12 -9.77
CA GLU A 188 -33.46 16.07 -10.67
C GLU A 188 -34.24 16.24 -11.98
N ASP A 189 -34.78 15.15 -12.57
CA ASP A 189 -35.41 15.21 -13.90
C ASP A 189 -36.45 14.10 -14.15
N ARG A 190 -37.65 14.29 -13.60
CA ARG A 190 -38.73 13.27 -13.59
C ARG A 190 -39.16 12.77 -14.98
N ARG A 191 -38.92 13.55 -16.03
CA ARG A 191 -39.30 13.23 -17.42
C ARG A 191 -38.08 12.98 -18.30
N PHE A 192 -36.94 12.60 -17.68
CA PHE A 192 -35.67 12.43 -18.37
C PHE A 192 -35.76 11.60 -19.65
N TYR A 193 -36.50 10.49 -19.62
CA TYR A 193 -36.68 9.59 -20.77
C TYR A 193 -37.70 10.08 -21.81
N GLU A 194 -38.50 11.11 -21.49
CA GLU A 194 -39.59 11.59 -22.36
C GLU A 194 -39.19 12.78 -23.26
N HIS A 195 -38.17 13.55 -22.86
CA HIS A 195 -37.78 14.77 -23.58
C HIS A 195 -36.45 14.61 -24.32
N ASN A 196 -36.18 15.45 -25.31
CA ASN A 196 -34.93 15.44 -26.09
C ASN A 196 -33.97 16.51 -25.57
N GLY A 197 -33.26 16.25 -24.46
CA GLY A 197 -32.21 17.13 -23.92
C GLY A 197 -32.70 18.33 -23.12
N ILE A 198 -33.81 18.95 -23.49
CA ILE A 198 -34.43 20.07 -22.76
C ILE A 198 -35.87 19.74 -22.39
N ASN A 199 -36.35 20.28 -21.28
CA ASN A 199 -37.73 20.09 -20.81
C ASN A 199 -38.49 21.43 -20.82
N PRO A 200 -39.19 21.78 -21.92
CA PRO A 200 -39.89 23.07 -22.03
C PRO A 200 -40.95 23.28 -20.94
N VAL A 201 -41.69 22.22 -20.59
CA VAL A 201 -42.67 22.24 -19.50
C VAL A 201 -41.99 22.47 -18.16
N GLY A 202 -40.82 21.86 -17.94
CA GLY A 202 -39.98 22.05 -16.76
C GLY A 202 -39.46 23.48 -16.62
N ILE A 203 -38.99 24.06 -17.72
CA ILE A 203 -38.52 25.45 -17.77
C ILE A 203 -39.65 26.41 -17.45
N LEU A 204 -40.82 26.26 -18.09
CA LEU A 204 -41.98 27.12 -17.85
C LEU A 204 -42.49 27.02 -16.40
N ARG A 205 -42.55 25.80 -15.84
CA ARG A 205 -42.95 25.58 -14.45
C ARG A 205 -42.00 26.27 -13.48
N ALA A 206 -40.69 26.11 -13.68
CA ALA A 206 -39.67 26.75 -12.86
C ALA A 206 -39.72 28.28 -12.97
N LEU A 207 -39.95 28.82 -14.18
CA LEU A 207 -40.11 30.26 -14.40
C LEU A 207 -41.29 30.82 -13.59
N ILE A 208 -42.47 30.18 -13.66
CA ILE A 208 -43.66 30.62 -12.92
C ILE A 208 -43.42 30.55 -11.41
N ALA A 209 -42.80 29.47 -10.92
CA ALA A 209 -42.49 29.30 -9.50
C ALA A 209 -41.51 30.38 -8.99
N ASN A 210 -40.47 30.68 -9.77
CA ASN A 210 -39.46 31.68 -9.42
C ASN A 210 -40.03 33.11 -9.44
N ILE A 211 -40.91 33.43 -10.39
CA ILE A 211 -41.62 34.72 -10.44
C ILE A 211 -42.52 34.88 -9.20
N ARG A 212 -43.27 33.84 -8.83
CA ARG A 212 -44.14 33.88 -7.64
C ARG A 212 -43.37 34.03 -6.34
N ALA A 213 -42.17 33.47 -6.25
CA ALA A 213 -41.36 33.49 -5.03
C ALA A 213 -40.40 34.68 -4.93
N GLY A 214 -40.26 35.51 -5.98
CA GLY A 214 -39.34 36.64 -6.01
C GLY A 214 -37.84 36.28 -6.00
N GLN A 215 -37.52 34.99 -5.99
CA GLN A 215 -36.16 34.44 -5.99
C GLN A 215 -36.13 33.09 -6.73
N THR A 216 -34.94 32.60 -7.07
CA THR A 216 -34.80 31.28 -7.72
C THR A 216 -35.05 30.17 -6.69
N VAL A 217 -36.23 29.56 -6.72
CA VAL A 217 -36.66 28.49 -5.79
C VAL A 217 -36.59 27.11 -6.46
N GLN A 218 -36.91 27.03 -7.76
CA GLN A 218 -36.94 25.77 -8.51
C GLN A 218 -36.02 25.81 -9.73
N GLY A 219 -35.24 24.74 -9.93
CA GLY A 219 -34.39 24.55 -11.10
C GLY A 219 -35.18 23.98 -12.27
N GLY A 220 -34.98 24.54 -13.47
CA GLY A 220 -35.58 24.05 -14.72
C GLY A 220 -34.60 23.30 -15.64
N SER A 221 -33.39 22.97 -15.17
CA SER A 221 -32.37 22.31 -15.99
C SER A 221 -32.53 20.79 -15.95
N THR A 222 -32.41 20.12 -17.11
CA THR A 222 -32.44 18.65 -17.26
C THR A 222 -31.12 17.99 -16.88
N LEU A 223 -31.10 16.66 -16.73
CA LEU A 223 -29.84 15.92 -16.53
C LEU A 223 -28.87 16.10 -17.70
N THR A 224 -29.38 16.08 -18.94
CA THR A 224 -28.59 16.33 -20.16
C THR A 224 -27.94 17.72 -20.14
N GLN A 225 -28.69 18.74 -19.71
CA GLN A 225 -28.18 20.11 -19.56
C GLN A 225 -27.11 20.22 -18.48
N GLN A 226 -27.30 19.54 -17.35
CA GLN A 226 -26.31 19.51 -16.29
C GLN A 226 -25.02 18.80 -16.74
N LEU A 227 -25.14 17.68 -17.48
CA LEU A 227 -23.98 16.98 -18.06
C LEU A 227 -23.22 17.89 -19.02
N VAL A 228 -23.92 18.55 -19.95
CA VAL A 228 -23.29 19.46 -20.91
C VAL A 228 -22.53 20.59 -20.21
N LYS A 229 -23.16 21.19 -19.19
CA LYS A 229 -22.56 22.25 -18.38
C LYS A 229 -21.27 21.80 -17.72
N ASN A 230 -21.22 20.58 -17.18
CA ASN A 230 -20.05 20.09 -16.46
C ASN A 230 -18.94 19.61 -17.41
N LEU A 231 -19.30 18.96 -18.52
CA LEU A 231 -18.34 18.31 -19.41
C LEU A 231 -17.75 19.22 -20.49
N PHE A 232 -18.49 20.22 -20.97
CA PHE A 232 -18.11 21.01 -22.15
C PHE A 232 -17.99 22.52 -21.93
N LEU A 233 -18.62 23.08 -20.90
CA LEU A 233 -18.77 24.53 -20.75
C LEU A 233 -18.00 25.08 -19.55
N SER A 234 -17.67 26.37 -19.60
CA SER A 234 -17.04 27.08 -18.49
C SER A 234 -18.04 27.37 -17.35
N ARG A 235 -17.52 27.74 -16.17
CA ARG A 235 -18.34 28.07 -14.98
C ARG A 235 -19.02 29.45 -15.04
N GLU A 236 -18.86 30.21 -16.13
CA GLU A 236 -19.40 31.56 -16.29
C GLU A 236 -20.93 31.60 -16.21
N ARG A 237 -21.52 32.70 -15.74
CA ARG A 237 -22.99 32.84 -15.64
C ARG A 237 -23.53 33.81 -16.69
N THR A 238 -23.45 33.42 -17.97
CA THR A 238 -23.95 34.20 -19.11
C THR A 238 -25.16 33.55 -19.78
N ILE A 239 -26.03 34.37 -20.37
CA ILE A 239 -27.20 33.90 -21.13
C ILE A 239 -26.74 33.15 -22.39
N THR A 240 -25.66 33.61 -23.03
CA THR A 240 -25.03 32.96 -24.18
C THR A 240 -24.56 31.55 -23.85
N ARG A 241 -23.87 31.36 -22.72
CA ARG A 241 -23.50 30.02 -22.23
C ARG A 241 -24.73 29.14 -22.02
N LYS A 242 -25.82 29.69 -21.44
CA LYS A 242 -27.05 28.92 -21.20
C LYS A 242 -27.78 28.54 -22.50
N ALA A 243 -27.70 29.37 -23.53
CA ALA A 243 -28.20 29.03 -24.87
C ALA A 243 -27.37 27.91 -25.51
N ASN A 244 -26.04 28.00 -25.43
CA ASN A 244 -25.14 26.92 -25.90
C ASN A 244 -25.37 25.61 -25.15
N GLU A 245 -25.59 25.67 -23.83
CA GLU A 245 -25.96 24.49 -23.01
C GLU A 245 -27.22 23.81 -23.55
N ALA A 246 -28.27 24.58 -23.87
CA ALA A 246 -29.50 24.04 -24.42
C ALA A 246 -29.31 23.42 -25.82
N LEU A 247 -28.57 24.10 -26.72
CA LEU A 247 -28.28 23.59 -28.06
C LEU A 247 -27.43 22.31 -28.03
N MET A 248 -26.35 22.30 -27.25
CA MET A 248 -25.51 21.12 -27.07
C MET A 248 -26.30 19.98 -26.43
N SER A 249 -27.24 20.26 -25.52
CA SER A 249 -28.09 19.22 -24.91
C SER A 249 -29.00 18.56 -25.95
N LEU A 250 -29.57 19.33 -26.88
CA LEU A 250 -30.36 18.79 -27.98
C LEU A 250 -29.52 17.89 -28.88
N VAL A 251 -28.30 18.34 -29.25
CA VAL A 251 -27.38 17.56 -30.09
C VAL A 251 -26.91 16.28 -29.38
N LEU A 252 -26.60 16.37 -28.09
CA LEU A 252 -26.17 15.22 -27.29
C LEU A 252 -27.27 14.15 -27.18
N ASP A 253 -28.50 14.55 -26.87
CA ASP A 253 -29.66 13.64 -26.76
C ASP A 253 -30.12 13.06 -28.10
N TRP A 254 -29.88 13.78 -29.20
CA TRP A 254 -30.14 13.25 -30.53
C TRP A 254 -29.13 12.16 -30.95
N ARG A 255 -27.88 12.25 -30.47
CA ARG A 255 -26.79 11.35 -30.89
C ARG A 255 -26.60 10.13 -29.99
N TYR A 256 -26.79 10.26 -28.68
CA TYR A 256 -26.51 9.19 -27.73
C TYR A 256 -27.76 8.75 -27.00
N ASP A 257 -27.86 7.45 -26.75
CA ASP A 257 -28.95 6.89 -25.95
C ASP A 257 -28.99 7.49 -24.55
N LYS A 258 -30.22 7.60 -24.02
CA LYS A 258 -30.47 8.08 -22.64
C LYS A 258 -29.64 7.37 -21.59
N ASN A 259 -29.42 6.06 -21.77
CA ASN A 259 -28.61 5.26 -20.84
C ASN A 259 -27.14 5.68 -20.89
N ARG A 260 -26.59 6.00 -22.07
CA ARG A 260 -25.22 6.51 -22.19
C ARG A 260 -25.08 7.89 -21.56
N ILE A 261 -26.06 8.78 -21.75
CA ILE A 261 -26.08 10.11 -21.12
C ILE A 261 -26.13 9.98 -19.59
N LEU A 262 -26.99 9.10 -19.08
CA LEU A 262 -27.13 8.85 -17.65
C LEU A 262 -25.86 8.25 -17.06
N GLU A 263 -25.25 7.26 -17.73
CA GLU A 263 -23.96 6.68 -17.31
C GLU A 263 -22.86 7.75 -17.21
N THR A 264 -22.73 8.58 -18.23
CA THR A 264 -21.73 9.67 -18.23
C THR A 264 -22.04 10.67 -17.11
N TYR A 265 -23.31 11.03 -16.90
CA TYR A 265 -23.71 11.91 -15.81
C TYR A 265 -23.34 11.35 -14.43
N LEU A 266 -23.68 10.08 -14.17
CA LEU A 266 -23.41 9.42 -12.89
C LEU A 266 -21.92 9.35 -12.55
N ASN A 267 -21.06 9.31 -13.57
CA ASN A 267 -19.60 9.27 -13.40
C ASN A 267 -18.94 10.68 -13.44
N GLU A 268 -19.63 11.70 -13.95
CA GLU A 268 -19.09 13.06 -14.14
C GLU A 268 -19.47 14.04 -13.03
N ILE A 269 -20.63 13.85 -12.38
CA ILE A 269 -21.15 14.85 -11.45
C ILE A 269 -20.21 15.09 -10.26
N TYR A 270 -19.90 16.36 -9.99
CA TYR A 270 -19.13 16.77 -8.81
C TYR A 270 -19.94 16.52 -7.53
N LEU A 271 -19.34 15.84 -6.54
CA LEU A 271 -20.02 15.48 -5.28
C LEU A 271 -19.19 15.82 -4.02
N GLY A 272 -17.94 16.22 -4.16
CA GLY A 272 -17.12 16.55 -2.99
C GLY A 272 -15.74 17.08 -3.31
N GLN A 273 -15.02 17.48 -2.25
CA GLN A 273 -13.64 17.95 -2.33
C GLN A 273 -12.77 17.22 -1.31
N ASN A 274 -11.61 16.74 -1.74
CA ASN A 274 -10.57 16.20 -0.89
C ASN A 274 -9.27 17.01 -1.06
N GLY A 275 -9.02 17.96 -0.17
CA GLY A 275 -7.87 18.87 -0.32
C GLY A 275 -7.96 19.67 -1.61
N ASP A 276 -6.95 19.55 -2.47
CA ASP A 276 -6.87 20.12 -3.82
C ASP A 276 -7.61 19.30 -4.90
N THR A 277 -8.06 18.09 -4.58
CA THR A 277 -8.68 17.17 -5.54
C THR A 277 -10.22 17.20 -5.48
N GLN A 278 -10.86 17.32 -6.63
CA GLN A 278 -12.32 17.25 -6.80
C GLN A 278 -12.77 15.78 -6.86
N ILE A 279 -13.86 15.44 -6.19
CA ILE A 279 -14.46 14.09 -6.19
C ILE A 279 -15.65 14.08 -7.13
N HIS A 280 -15.51 13.36 -8.24
CA HIS A 280 -16.52 13.20 -9.28
C HIS A 280 -17.08 11.77 -9.31
N GLY A 281 -18.37 11.69 -9.62
CA GLY A 281 -19.11 10.45 -9.80
C GLY A 281 -19.59 9.81 -8.50
N PHE A 282 -20.70 9.09 -8.59
CA PHE A 282 -21.38 8.50 -7.43
C PHE A 282 -20.59 7.35 -6.79
N GLU A 283 -19.89 6.52 -7.57
CA GLU A 283 -19.08 5.43 -7.03
C GLU A 283 -17.95 5.95 -6.14
N LEU A 284 -17.14 6.89 -6.65
CA LEU A 284 -16.06 7.47 -5.84
C LEU A 284 -16.62 8.26 -4.65
N ALA A 285 -17.71 9.01 -4.83
CA ALA A 285 -18.36 9.72 -3.73
C ALA A 285 -18.85 8.77 -2.63
N SER A 286 -19.37 7.60 -3.00
CA SER A 286 -19.76 6.56 -2.05
C SER A 286 -18.57 6.06 -1.24
N GLN A 287 -17.46 5.76 -1.90
CA GLN A 287 -16.22 5.38 -1.22
C GLN A 287 -15.68 6.54 -0.37
N PHE A 288 -15.85 7.77 -0.82
CA PHE A 288 -15.36 8.96 -0.13
C PHE A 288 -16.17 9.34 1.13
N TYR A 289 -17.50 9.18 1.11
CA TYR A 289 -18.33 9.54 2.25
C TYR A 289 -18.61 8.36 3.18
N PHE A 290 -18.68 7.14 2.64
CA PHE A 290 -19.09 5.95 3.40
C PHE A 290 -18.04 4.84 3.42
N GLY A 291 -17.00 4.91 2.58
CA GLY A 291 -15.98 3.87 2.40
C GLY A 291 -16.57 2.57 1.88
N ARG A 292 -17.57 2.65 1.00
CA ARG A 292 -18.21 1.47 0.41
C ARG A 292 -18.51 1.73 -1.05
N SER A 293 -18.55 0.67 -1.85
CA SER A 293 -19.04 0.75 -3.23
C SER A 293 -20.51 1.21 -3.23
N ILE A 294 -20.91 1.93 -4.28
CA ILE A 294 -22.28 2.41 -4.48
C ILE A 294 -23.30 1.25 -4.49
N ARG A 295 -22.84 0.04 -4.80
CA ARG A 295 -23.61 -1.21 -4.78
C ARG A 295 -24.06 -1.66 -3.38
N GLU A 296 -23.46 -1.11 -2.33
CA GLU A 296 -23.62 -1.57 -0.94
C GLU A 296 -24.19 -0.51 -0.01
N ILE A 297 -24.40 0.72 -0.49
CA ILE A 297 -24.89 1.78 0.36
C ILE A 297 -26.40 1.64 0.62
N SER A 298 -26.78 2.04 1.81
CA SER A 298 -28.18 2.04 2.26
C SER A 298 -29.02 3.12 1.57
N LEU A 299 -30.33 2.99 1.65
CA LEU A 299 -31.29 3.92 1.04
C LEU A 299 -31.09 5.36 1.53
N ASP A 300 -30.87 5.56 2.83
CA ASP A 300 -30.62 6.89 3.40
C ASP A 300 -29.31 7.51 2.89
N GLN A 301 -28.29 6.69 2.62
CA GLN A 301 -27.03 7.12 2.02
C GLN A 301 -27.20 7.47 0.53
N ILE A 302 -28.01 6.72 -0.23
CA ILE A 302 -28.41 7.07 -1.60
C ILE A 302 -29.11 8.43 -1.61
N ALA A 303 -30.09 8.62 -0.71
CA ALA A 303 -30.83 9.87 -0.59
C ALA A 303 -29.92 11.06 -0.25
N LEU A 304 -28.87 10.85 0.56
CA LEU A 304 -27.86 11.86 0.84
C LEU A 304 -27.08 12.24 -0.42
N LEU A 305 -26.47 11.27 -1.13
CA LEU A 305 -25.67 11.56 -2.33
C LEU A 305 -26.49 12.23 -3.43
N VAL A 306 -27.71 11.74 -3.68
CA VAL A 306 -28.62 12.37 -4.64
C VAL A 306 -29.01 13.78 -4.19
N GLY A 307 -29.31 13.97 -2.90
CA GLY A 307 -29.62 15.28 -2.34
C GLY A 307 -28.49 16.31 -2.51
N MET A 308 -27.24 15.84 -2.45
CA MET A 308 -26.04 16.66 -2.59
C MET A 308 -25.81 17.17 -4.02
N VAL A 309 -26.31 16.50 -5.07
CA VAL A 309 -26.17 16.92 -6.47
C VAL A 309 -26.56 18.40 -6.68
N LYS A 310 -27.64 18.84 -6.03
CA LYS A 310 -28.13 20.24 -6.10
C LYS A 310 -27.09 21.27 -5.62
N GLY A 311 -26.21 20.89 -4.70
CA GLY A 311 -25.22 21.78 -4.12
C GLY A 311 -24.20 21.04 -3.25
N PRO A 312 -23.18 20.39 -3.84
CA PRO A 312 -22.29 19.49 -3.11
C PRO A 312 -21.52 20.17 -1.96
N SER A 313 -21.12 21.43 -2.15
CA SER A 313 -20.45 22.21 -1.10
C SER A 313 -21.41 22.68 0.00
N LEU A 314 -22.66 23.01 -0.37
CA LEU A 314 -23.69 23.48 0.58
C LEU A 314 -24.18 22.34 1.48
N TYR A 315 -24.40 21.17 0.89
CA TYR A 315 -24.86 19.96 1.56
C TYR A 315 -23.72 19.03 1.94
N ASN A 316 -22.49 19.56 2.07
CA ASN A 316 -21.35 18.75 2.47
C ASN A 316 -21.56 18.26 3.91
N PRO A 317 -21.59 16.93 4.16
CA PRO A 317 -21.97 16.37 5.44
C PRO A 317 -20.95 16.63 6.57
N TRP A 318 -19.71 17.00 6.25
CA TRP A 318 -18.71 17.37 7.25
C TRP A 318 -18.68 18.86 7.57
N ARG A 319 -18.98 19.71 6.58
CA ARG A 319 -18.99 21.17 6.77
C ARG A 319 -20.34 21.65 7.31
N ASN A 320 -21.44 21.14 6.76
CA ASN A 320 -22.81 21.56 7.04
C ASN A 320 -23.72 20.33 7.31
N PRO A 321 -23.50 19.58 8.40
CA PRO A 321 -24.24 18.35 8.67
C PRO A 321 -25.75 18.55 8.80
N GLN A 322 -26.22 19.66 9.39
CA GLN A 322 -27.65 19.95 9.49
C GLN A 322 -28.30 20.13 8.11
N ASN A 323 -27.71 20.97 7.25
CA ASN A 323 -28.20 21.17 5.88
C ASN A 323 -28.23 19.86 5.08
N ALA A 324 -27.20 19.03 5.25
CA ALA A 324 -27.11 17.73 4.59
C ALA A 324 -28.22 16.77 5.09
N LEU A 325 -28.47 16.74 6.39
CA LEU A 325 -29.54 15.95 7.01
C LEU A 325 -30.92 16.36 6.52
N GLU A 326 -31.23 17.66 6.56
CA GLU A 326 -32.49 18.20 6.05
C GLU A 326 -32.66 17.89 4.56
N ARG A 327 -31.60 18.08 3.76
CA ARG A 327 -31.65 17.81 2.32
C ARG A 327 -31.88 16.34 2.01
N ARG A 328 -31.22 15.43 2.74
CA ARG A 328 -31.46 13.98 2.63
C ARG A 328 -32.90 13.64 2.98
N ASN A 329 -33.45 14.22 4.04
CA ASN A 329 -34.82 13.98 4.48
C ASN A 329 -35.87 14.52 3.49
N ILE A 330 -35.56 15.59 2.76
CA ILE A 330 -36.37 16.04 1.62
C ILE A 330 -36.40 14.98 0.51
N VAL A 331 -35.25 14.38 0.18
CA VAL A 331 -35.20 13.30 -0.82
C VAL A 331 -36.00 12.08 -0.36
N LEU A 332 -35.83 11.65 0.91
CA LEU A 332 -36.63 10.57 1.50
C LEU A 332 -38.13 10.88 1.46
N LYS A 333 -38.54 12.13 1.71
CA LYS A 333 -39.94 12.54 1.62
C LYS A 333 -40.47 12.46 0.18
N LEU A 334 -39.68 12.85 -0.81
CA LEU A 334 -40.04 12.70 -2.23
C LEU A 334 -40.22 11.22 -2.60
N MET A 335 -39.35 10.34 -2.08
CA MET A 335 -39.48 8.89 -2.29
C MET A 335 -40.77 8.35 -1.68
N LEU A 336 -41.17 8.83 -0.49
CA LEU A 336 -42.43 8.48 0.15
C LEU A 336 -43.65 8.94 -0.66
N GLU A 337 -43.67 10.22 -1.08
CA GLU A 337 -44.77 10.81 -1.88
C GLU A 337 -45.00 10.05 -3.19
N HIS A 338 -43.93 9.48 -3.76
CA HIS A 338 -43.95 8.67 -4.98
C HIS A 338 -44.04 7.16 -4.72
N LYS A 339 -44.35 6.73 -3.49
CA LYS A 339 -44.54 5.32 -3.09
C LYS A 339 -43.33 4.41 -3.35
N MET A 340 -42.13 4.96 -3.37
CA MET A 340 -40.88 4.17 -3.42
C MET A 340 -40.53 3.55 -2.07
N ILE A 341 -40.97 4.19 -0.97
CA ILE A 341 -40.82 3.71 0.41
C ILE A 341 -42.15 3.86 1.16
N GLY A 342 -42.36 3.08 2.22
CA GLY A 342 -43.51 3.22 3.12
C GLY A 342 -43.26 4.21 4.26
N ASP A 343 -44.34 4.63 4.93
CA ASP A 343 -44.30 5.60 6.04
C ASP A 343 -43.38 5.14 7.18
N GLU A 344 -43.47 3.87 7.59
CA GLU A 344 -42.64 3.31 8.67
C GLU A 344 -41.14 3.43 8.35
N LEU A 345 -40.76 3.06 7.13
CA LEU A 345 -39.37 3.16 6.68
C LEU A 345 -38.91 4.62 6.58
N TYR A 346 -39.78 5.54 6.14
CA TYR A 346 -39.47 6.97 6.13
C TYR A 346 -39.18 7.51 7.53
N GLN A 347 -40.03 7.19 8.51
CA GLN A 347 -39.84 7.64 9.90
C GLN A 347 -38.53 7.10 10.48
N LEU A 348 -38.22 5.82 10.22
CA LEU A 348 -36.96 5.22 10.65
C LEU A 348 -35.74 5.91 10.01
N LEU A 349 -35.73 6.08 8.68
CA LEU A 349 -34.58 6.58 7.95
C LEU A 349 -34.35 8.09 8.12
N SER A 350 -35.41 8.87 8.33
CA SER A 350 -35.30 10.32 8.56
C SER A 350 -34.66 10.66 9.90
N GLN A 351 -34.75 9.75 10.89
CA GLN A 351 -34.13 9.89 12.21
C GLN A 351 -32.69 9.35 12.26
N ARG A 352 -32.25 8.58 11.25
CA ARG A 352 -30.88 8.05 11.22
C ARG A 352 -29.84 9.16 11.05
N PRO A 353 -28.69 9.08 11.74
CA PRO A 353 -27.57 9.99 11.47
C PRO A 353 -27.05 9.82 10.03
N LEU A 354 -26.26 10.77 9.53
CA LEU A 354 -25.77 10.78 8.14
C LEU A 354 -24.89 9.57 7.77
N GLY A 355 -24.36 8.85 8.76
CA GLY A 355 -23.58 7.63 8.53
C GLY A 355 -22.28 7.84 7.75
N VAL A 356 -21.76 9.08 7.67
CA VAL A 356 -20.51 9.40 6.98
C VAL A 356 -19.29 9.08 7.82
N GLN A 357 -18.19 8.67 7.17
CA GLN A 357 -16.91 8.43 7.80
C GLN A 357 -16.35 9.72 8.43
N LYS A 358 -15.43 9.57 9.40
CA LYS A 358 -14.79 10.74 10.03
C LYS A 358 -13.94 11.49 9.01
N LYS A 359 -14.07 12.81 8.96
CA LYS A 359 -13.28 13.68 8.08
C LYS A 359 -11.78 13.47 8.35
N GLY A 360 -10.97 13.43 7.28
CA GLY A 360 -9.52 13.22 7.36
C GLY A 360 -9.08 11.77 7.28
N GLN A 361 -10.01 10.80 7.31
CA GLN A 361 -9.65 9.39 7.10
C GLN A 361 -9.23 9.09 5.66
N ILE A 362 -9.59 9.88 4.64
CA ILE A 362 -9.36 9.54 3.21
C ILE A 362 -8.28 10.39 2.53
N SER A 363 -7.78 11.46 3.17
CA SER A 363 -6.73 12.28 2.56
C SER A 363 -5.42 11.48 2.55
N ARG A 364 -5.01 11.02 1.35
CA ARG A 364 -3.76 10.26 1.09
C ARG A 364 -3.45 9.21 2.16
N LYS A 365 -4.33 8.23 2.35
CA LYS A 365 -4.09 7.09 3.25
C LYS A 365 -2.72 6.47 2.88
N TYR A 366 -1.82 6.39 3.84
CA TYR A 366 -0.52 5.70 3.73
C TYR A 366 0.51 6.36 2.77
N PRO A 367 0.86 7.64 2.95
CA PRO A 367 1.75 8.38 2.05
C PRO A 367 3.13 7.74 1.89
N ALA A 368 3.70 7.18 2.97
CA ALA A 368 5.00 6.50 2.91
C ALA A 368 4.96 5.26 2.00
N PHE A 369 3.91 4.44 2.12
CA PHE A 369 3.71 3.28 1.25
C PHE A 369 3.50 3.70 -0.21
N ILE A 370 2.66 4.71 -0.46
CA ILE A 370 2.38 5.20 -1.82
C ILE A 370 3.64 5.80 -2.48
N GLN A 371 4.49 6.51 -1.73
CA GLN A 371 5.77 7.00 -2.26
C GLN A 371 6.69 5.85 -2.67
N THR A 372 6.77 4.78 -1.86
CA THR A 372 7.53 3.57 -2.20
C THR A 372 6.93 2.88 -3.43
N LEU A 373 5.59 2.79 -3.52
CA LEU A 373 4.89 2.24 -4.67
C LEU A 373 5.14 3.02 -5.95
N GLN A 374 5.14 4.35 -5.90
CA GLN A 374 5.50 5.16 -7.06
C GLN A 374 6.96 4.96 -7.49
N ALA A 375 7.88 4.74 -6.54
CA ALA A 375 9.27 4.42 -6.85
C ALA A 375 9.41 3.03 -7.50
N ASP A 376 8.68 2.03 -7.02
CA ASP A 376 8.64 0.69 -7.61
C ASP A 376 8.04 0.73 -9.02
N LEU A 377 6.89 1.40 -9.22
CA LEU A 377 6.28 1.54 -10.55
C LEU A 377 7.22 2.16 -11.58
N ARG A 378 7.96 3.21 -11.21
CA ARG A 378 8.96 3.83 -12.11
C ARG A 378 10.09 2.87 -12.46
N ARG A 379 10.54 2.06 -11.49
CA ARG A 379 11.60 1.07 -11.68
C ARG A 379 11.15 -0.06 -12.61
N GLU A 380 9.96 -0.62 -12.38
CA GLU A 380 9.49 -1.81 -13.11
C GLU A 380 8.95 -1.49 -14.51
N LEU A 381 8.23 -0.37 -14.69
CA LEU A 381 7.60 -0.03 -15.97
C LEU A 381 8.45 0.94 -16.82
N GLY A 382 9.34 1.70 -16.18
CA GLY A 382 10.04 2.82 -16.80
C GLY A 382 9.15 4.05 -16.98
N GLU A 383 9.76 5.23 -17.07
CA GLU A 383 9.05 6.53 -17.16
C GLU A 383 8.09 6.62 -18.36
N HIS A 384 8.44 6.01 -19.49
CA HIS A 384 7.66 6.11 -20.73
C HIS A 384 6.37 5.29 -20.74
N LYS A 385 6.26 4.25 -19.90
CA LYS A 385 5.06 3.40 -19.83
C LYS A 385 4.07 3.85 -18.75
N MET A 386 4.36 4.93 -18.05
CA MET A 386 3.51 5.49 -17.00
C MET A 386 2.12 5.90 -17.54
N SER A 387 2.03 6.25 -18.83
CA SER A 387 0.76 6.54 -19.54
C SER A 387 -0.12 5.29 -19.77
N SER A 388 0.46 4.09 -19.77
CA SER A 388 -0.31 2.83 -19.87
C SER A 388 -1.13 2.53 -18.60
N LEU A 389 -0.89 3.28 -17.52
CA LEU A 389 -1.62 3.13 -16.26
C LEU A 389 -2.95 3.89 -16.20
N LEU A 390 -3.35 4.61 -17.27
CA LEU A 390 -4.59 5.39 -17.28
C LEU A 390 -5.83 4.49 -17.06
N GLY A 391 -6.40 4.56 -15.85
CA GLY A 391 -7.47 3.70 -15.37
C GLY A 391 -7.08 2.23 -15.20
N ALA A 392 -5.79 1.93 -15.06
CA ALA A 392 -5.33 0.61 -14.67
C ALA A 392 -5.66 0.32 -13.20
N ARG A 393 -5.75 -0.97 -12.85
CA ARG A 393 -5.88 -1.45 -11.47
C ARG A 393 -4.55 -2.00 -11.02
N ILE A 394 -3.98 -1.37 -10.00
CA ILE A 394 -2.73 -1.75 -9.36
C ILE A 394 -3.07 -2.48 -8.08
N PHE A 395 -2.72 -3.75 -8.00
CA PHE A 395 -2.85 -4.56 -6.80
C PHE A 395 -1.53 -4.48 -6.05
N SER A 396 -1.53 -3.74 -4.94
CA SER A 396 -0.35 -3.61 -4.10
C SER A 396 -0.16 -4.82 -3.19
N THR A 397 0.96 -4.88 -2.50
CA THR A 397 1.26 -5.90 -1.49
C THR A 397 0.87 -5.49 -0.07
N MET A 398 0.27 -4.30 0.07
CA MET A 398 -0.02 -3.66 1.35
C MET A 398 -0.98 -4.49 2.21
N ASP A 399 -0.55 -4.80 3.43
CA ASP A 399 -1.38 -5.39 4.47
C ASP A 399 -1.85 -4.29 5.43
N LEU A 400 -3.14 -3.97 5.39
CA LEU A 400 -3.71 -2.85 6.15
C LEU A 400 -3.58 -3.05 7.66
N LYS A 401 -3.66 -4.29 8.14
CA LYS A 401 -3.53 -4.62 9.56
C LYS A 401 -2.09 -4.45 10.01
N GLN A 402 -1.14 -5.02 9.27
CA GLN A 402 0.29 -4.86 9.59
C GLN A 402 0.72 -3.39 9.48
N GLN A 403 0.22 -2.63 8.51
CA GLN A 403 0.46 -1.20 8.42
C GLN A 403 -0.03 -0.48 9.68
N ALA A 404 -1.29 -0.69 10.08
CA ALA A 404 -1.85 -0.03 11.25
C ALA A 404 -1.06 -0.36 12.53
N GLN A 405 -0.66 -1.63 12.71
CA GLN A 405 0.13 -2.02 13.88
C GLN A 405 1.57 -1.48 13.84
N ALA A 406 2.20 -1.41 12.66
CA ALA A 406 3.51 -0.78 12.51
C ALA A 406 3.46 0.73 12.80
N GLU A 407 2.43 1.43 12.30
CA GLU A 407 2.21 2.85 12.60
C GLU A 407 2.02 3.08 14.10
N ASN A 408 1.16 2.31 14.74
CA ASN A 408 0.95 2.38 16.18
C ASN A 408 2.23 2.10 16.96
N ALA A 409 3.01 1.10 16.56
CA ALA A 409 4.24 0.74 17.25
C ALA A 409 5.30 1.85 17.19
N VAL A 410 5.50 2.44 16.01
CA VAL A 410 6.42 3.56 15.80
C VAL A 410 5.96 4.79 16.58
N VAL A 411 4.70 5.20 16.41
CA VAL A 411 4.18 6.42 17.06
C VAL A 411 4.22 6.29 18.59
N ASN A 412 3.66 5.21 19.14
CA ASN A 412 3.57 5.05 20.60
C ASN A 412 4.95 4.96 21.25
N THR A 413 5.84 4.14 20.69
CA THR A 413 7.16 3.91 21.29
C THR A 413 8.04 5.14 21.17
N VAL A 414 8.09 5.78 20.00
CA VAL A 414 8.93 6.98 19.83
C VAL A 414 8.41 8.11 20.70
N SER A 415 7.11 8.36 20.79
CA SER A 415 6.55 9.38 21.69
C SER A 415 6.89 9.11 23.17
N GLN A 416 6.85 7.85 23.62
CA GLN A 416 7.29 7.49 24.96
C GLN A 416 8.79 7.75 25.17
N LEU A 417 9.63 7.42 24.18
CA LEU A 417 11.07 7.66 24.24
C LEU A 417 11.40 9.16 24.20
N GLN A 418 10.68 9.97 23.43
CA GLN A 418 10.82 11.43 23.41
C GLN A 418 10.63 12.01 24.81
N LEU A 419 9.58 11.57 25.53
CA LEU A 419 9.32 11.97 26.91
C LEU A 419 10.39 11.45 27.88
N LYS A 420 10.71 10.16 27.82
CA LYS A 420 11.67 9.50 28.73
C LYS A 420 13.09 10.08 28.62
N THR A 421 13.51 10.41 27.41
CA THR A 421 14.86 10.94 27.13
C THR A 421 14.93 12.46 27.09
N LYS A 422 13.77 13.15 27.22
CA LYS A 422 13.63 14.61 27.02
C LYS A 422 14.18 15.05 25.66
N ASN A 423 13.90 14.27 24.62
CA ASN A 423 14.41 14.47 23.27
C ASN A 423 13.22 14.52 22.28
N PRO A 424 12.58 15.68 22.06
CA PRO A 424 11.38 15.78 21.22
C PRO A 424 11.67 15.62 19.72
N HIS A 425 12.94 15.52 19.31
CA HIS A 425 13.34 15.41 17.90
C HIS A 425 13.58 13.97 17.44
N LEU A 426 13.32 12.98 18.30
CA LEU A 426 13.40 11.58 17.90
C LEU A 426 12.35 11.27 16.83
N GLU A 427 12.77 10.56 15.81
CA GLU A 427 11.96 10.06 14.69
C GLU A 427 12.18 8.56 14.53
N GLY A 428 11.27 7.92 13.79
CA GLY A 428 11.31 6.48 13.57
C GLY A 428 10.83 6.08 12.17
N ALA A 429 11.33 4.95 11.70
CA ALA A 429 10.88 4.33 10.46
C ALA A 429 10.83 2.80 10.62
N MET A 430 9.88 2.17 9.95
CA MET A 430 9.70 0.72 9.99
C MET A 430 9.26 0.20 8.63
N ILE A 431 9.84 -0.93 8.21
CA ILE A 431 9.43 -1.69 7.02
C ILE A 431 9.14 -3.11 7.46
N ILE A 432 8.00 -3.65 7.01
CA ILE A 432 7.65 -5.06 7.17
C ILE A 432 7.61 -5.70 5.79
N THR A 433 8.30 -6.81 5.62
CA THR A 433 8.43 -7.52 4.35
C THR A 433 8.24 -9.02 4.54
N ASP A 434 7.41 -9.65 3.72
CA ASP A 434 7.34 -11.11 3.62
C ASP A 434 8.57 -11.60 2.84
N TYR A 435 9.52 -12.24 3.53
CA TYR A 435 10.81 -12.56 2.91
C TYR A 435 10.71 -13.71 1.92
N ARG A 436 9.62 -14.50 1.95
CA ARG A 436 9.39 -15.65 1.07
C ARG A 436 8.90 -15.22 -0.31
N THR A 437 8.34 -14.01 -0.42
CA THR A 437 7.80 -13.46 -1.68
C THR A 437 8.43 -12.12 -2.08
N GLY A 438 9.21 -11.48 -1.20
CA GLY A 438 9.73 -10.12 -1.42
C GLY A 438 8.67 -9.02 -1.28
N GLU A 439 7.46 -9.36 -0.84
CA GLU A 439 6.34 -8.42 -0.79
C GLU A 439 6.40 -7.55 0.47
N ILE A 440 6.46 -6.24 0.28
CA ILE A 440 6.45 -5.27 1.38
C ILE A 440 5.02 -5.11 1.91
N ARG A 441 4.79 -5.51 3.16
CA ARG A 441 3.47 -5.48 3.80
C ARG A 441 3.13 -4.12 4.39
N ALA A 442 4.13 -3.42 4.93
CA ALA A 442 3.95 -2.14 5.58
C ALA A 442 5.18 -1.23 5.45
N VAL A 443 4.95 0.07 5.36
CA VAL A 443 5.99 1.11 5.31
C VAL A 443 5.57 2.28 6.19
N VAL A 444 6.36 2.57 7.23
CA VAL A 444 6.18 3.72 8.12
C VAL A 444 7.39 4.64 7.99
N GLY A 445 7.16 5.87 7.53
CA GLY A 445 8.22 6.84 7.22
C GLY A 445 8.50 7.89 8.31
N GLY A 446 7.73 7.91 9.41
CA GLY A 446 7.84 8.91 10.48
C GLY A 446 6.63 8.88 11.42
N LEU A 447 6.63 9.77 12.42
CA LEU A 447 5.55 9.88 13.41
C LEU A 447 4.25 10.46 12.85
N GLN A 448 4.35 11.34 11.85
CA GLN A 448 3.18 11.92 11.18
C GLN A 448 2.72 11.01 10.04
N THR A 449 2.07 9.89 10.39
CA THR A 449 1.81 8.80 9.43
C THR A 449 0.88 9.19 8.28
N GLN A 450 0.05 10.23 8.45
CA GLN A 450 -0.87 10.74 7.42
C GLN A 450 -0.31 11.93 6.63
N TYR A 451 0.89 12.42 6.97
CA TYR A 451 1.51 13.55 6.27
C TYR A 451 2.42 13.05 5.14
N ALA A 452 2.19 13.54 3.93
CA ALA A 452 3.02 13.26 2.76
C ALA A 452 4.30 14.12 2.77
N GLY A 453 5.22 13.77 3.66
CA GLY A 453 6.51 14.43 3.83
C GLY A 453 7.71 13.55 3.46
N PHE A 454 8.81 13.74 4.18
CA PHE A 454 10.05 12.98 4.01
C PHE A 454 9.89 11.53 4.51
N ASN A 455 9.86 10.57 3.59
CA ASN A 455 9.74 9.15 3.93
C ASN A 455 11.10 8.57 4.33
N ARG A 456 11.33 8.47 5.64
CA ARG A 456 12.62 7.98 6.19
C ARG A 456 12.87 6.51 5.89
N ALA A 457 11.83 5.70 5.69
CA ALA A 457 11.99 4.28 5.34
C ALA A 457 12.67 4.09 3.97
N LEU A 458 12.43 5.02 3.03
CA LEU A 458 12.96 4.98 1.67
C LEU A 458 14.15 5.93 1.47
N MET A 459 14.08 7.14 2.01
CA MET A 459 14.97 8.26 1.65
C MET A 459 16.09 8.52 2.67
N ALA A 460 15.91 8.15 3.94
CA ALA A 460 16.90 8.46 4.97
C ALA A 460 18.09 7.49 4.89
N LYS A 461 19.18 7.91 4.25
CA LYS A 461 20.45 7.17 4.27
C LYS A 461 21.19 7.45 5.57
N ARG A 462 21.32 6.43 6.41
CA ARG A 462 21.93 6.53 7.75
C ARG A 462 22.98 5.46 7.96
N GLN A 463 23.97 5.74 8.82
CA GLN A 463 24.96 4.74 9.18
C GLN A 463 24.27 3.55 9.85
N ILE A 464 24.58 2.34 9.42
CA ILE A 464 23.92 1.12 9.94
C ILE A 464 24.65 0.47 11.10
N GLY A 465 25.91 0.85 11.32
CA GLY A 465 26.73 0.28 12.38
C GLY A 465 26.74 -1.25 12.32
N SER A 466 26.47 -1.88 13.46
CA SER A 466 26.53 -3.34 13.61
C SER A 466 25.51 -4.15 12.79
N LEU A 467 24.57 -3.54 12.06
CA LEU A 467 23.73 -4.32 11.12
C LEU A 467 24.50 -4.88 9.92
N VAL A 468 25.72 -4.38 9.63
CA VAL A 468 26.55 -4.95 8.56
C VAL A 468 27.04 -6.37 8.89
N LYS A 469 27.16 -6.69 10.18
CA LYS A 469 27.90 -7.86 10.67
C LYS A 469 27.41 -9.18 10.07
N PRO A 470 26.11 -9.52 10.04
CA PRO A 470 25.66 -10.80 9.47
C PRO A 470 26.21 -11.09 8.08
N SER A 471 26.34 -10.09 7.21
CA SER A 471 26.92 -10.28 5.86
C SER A 471 28.40 -10.69 5.89
N ILE A 472 29.18 -10.20 6.85
CA ILE A 472 30.60 -10.54 7.02
C ILE A 472 30.73 -11.99 7.50
N TYR A 473 29.91 -12.38 8.49
CA TYR A 473 29.89 -13.74 9.02
C TYR A 473 29.39 -14.73 7.98
N LEU A 474 28.37 -14.37 7.20
CA LEU A 474 27.92 -15.16 6.05
C LEU A 474 29.02 -15.34 4.99
N THR A 475 29.78 -14.29 4.70
CA THR A 475 30.90 -14.37 3.75
C THR A 475 31.98 -15.32 4.28
N ALA A 476 32.24 -15.32 5.59
CA ALA A 476 33.17 -16.23 6.24
C ALA A 476 32.66 -17.69 6.18
N LEU A 477 31.42 -17.92 6.61
CA LEU A 477 30.76 -19.24 6.64
C LEU A 477 30.51 -19.82 5.24
N SER A 478 30.59 -19.00 4.19
CA SER A 478 30.68 -19.47 2.80
C SER A 478 32.01 -20.18 2.48
N ASN A 479 32.98 -20.22 3.42
CA ASN A 479 34.24 -20.95 3.32
C ASN A 479 34.35 -21.97 4.46
N PRO A 480 33.59 -23.08 4.40
CA PRO A 480 33.45 -24.04 5.51
C PRO A 480 34.76 -24.70 5.94
N GLU A 481 35.78 -24.72 5.08
CA GLU A 481 37.11 -25.24 5.40
C GLU A 481 37.82 -24.39 6.47
N GLN A 482 37.63 -23.06 6.43
CA GLN A 482 38.33 -22.11 7.30
C GLN A 482 37.46 -21.61 8.46
N PHE A 483 36.15 -21.47 8.23
CA PHE A 483 35.24 -20.85 9.20
C PHE A 483 34.03 -21.74 9.47
N ARG A 484 33.78 -21.94 10.76
CA ARG A 484 32.62 -22.61 11.35
C ARG A 484 32.13 -21.78 12.54
N LEU A 485 30.94 -22.09 13.05
CA LEU A 485 30.36 -21.36 14.18
C LEU A 485 31.20 -21.43 15.47
N ASN A 486 31.97 -22.50 15.67
CA ASN A 486 32.90 -22.66 16.79
C ASN A 486 34.33 -22.18 16.51
N THR A 487 34.64 -21.64 15.33
CA THR A 487 35.99 -21.15 15.04
C THR A 487 36.41 -20.08 16.07
N PRO A 488 37.54 -20.23 16.76
CA PRO A 488 38.04 -19.24 17.71
C PRO A 488 38.59 -18.03 16.95
N ILE A 489 38.12 -16.84 17.33
CA ILE A 489 38.51 -15.57 16.73
C ILE A 489 39.16 -14.69 17.80
N ASN A 490 40.32 -14.13 17.49
CA ASN A 490 41.05 -13.23 18.38
C ASN A 490 40.21 -11.99 18.75
N ASN A 491 40.18 -11.65 20.05
CA ASN A 491 39.45 -10.51 20.61
C ASN A 491 40.36 -9.54 21.40
N GLN A 492 41.64 -9.48 21.04
CA GLN A 492 42.63 -8.54 21.59
C GLN A 492 42.70 -7.23 20.79
N PRO A 493 43.15 -6.10 21.38
CA PRO A 493 43.32 -4.83 20.68
C PRO A 493 44.13 -4.96 19.38
N ILE A 494 43.67 -4.32 18.31
CA ILE A 494 44.32 -4.32 17.00
C ILE A 494 44.58 -2.90 16.51
N THR A 495 45.63 -2.73 15.71
CA THR A 495 45.92 -1.51 14.97
C THR A 495 46.04 -1.84 13.48
N ILE A 496 45.25 -1.16 12.64
CA ILE A 496 45.25 -1.35 11.20
C ILE A 496 45.76 -0.08 10.53
N ASN A 497 46.83 -0.22 9.75
CA ASN A 497 47.42 0.88 9.00
C ASN A 497 46.83 0.91 7.59
N VAL A 498 46.21 2.03 7.22
CA VAL A 498 45.68 2.27 5.87
C VAL A 498 46.49 3.38 5.23
N LYS A 499 46.99 3.15 4.01
CA LYS A 499 47.79 4.14 3.29
C LYS A 499 46.99 5.44 3.13
N GLY A 500 47.58 6.56 3.57
CA GLY A 500 46.95 7.89 3.50
C GLY A 500 45.93 8.17 4.61
N SER A 501 45.91 7.38 5.68
CA SER A 501 45.05 7.62 6.85
C SER A 501 45.81 7.36 8.17
N PRO A 502 45.42 8.00 9.28
CA PRO A 502 45.96 7.65 10.60
C PRO A 502 45.71 6.17 10.94
N PRO A 503 46.57 5.54 11.77
CA PRO A 503 46.34 4.18 12.25
C PRO A 503 44.95 4.03 12.88
N TRP A 504 44.20 3.02 12.44
CA TRP A 504 42.83 2.78 12.92
C TRP A 504 42.84 1.72 14.02
N GLN A 505 42.28 2.08 15.18
CA GLN A 505 42.20 1.22 16.37
C GLN A 505 40.73 1.01 16.79
N PRO A 506 40.03 0.02 16.20
CA PRO A 506 38.66 -0.29 16.60
C PRO A 506 38.62 -0.82 18.05
N ARG A 507 37.51 -0.57 18.74
CA ARG A 507 37.30 -1.04 20.12
C ARG A 507 35.95 -1.73 20.23
N ASN A 508 35.85 -2.71 21.13
CA ASN A 508 34.57 -3.24 21.55
C ASN A 508 33.76 -2.16 22.29
N TYR A 509 32.44 -2.23 22.19
CA TYR A 509 31.54 -1.23 22.78
C TYR A 509 31.71 -1.12 24.31
N ASP A 510 31.86 -2.27 24.98
CA ASP A 510 32.10 -2.37 26.42
C ASP A 510 33.57 -2.12 26.82
N LYS A 511 34.47 -1.91 25.85
CA LYS A 511 35.91 -1.75 26.00
C LYS A 511 36.60 -2.95 26.69
N LYS A 512 35.96 -4.12 26.68
CA LYS A 512 36.52 -5.36 27.23
C LYS A 512 37.14 -6.21 26.12
N TYR A 513 38.16 -6.95 26.49
CA TYR A 513 38.92 -7.84 25.60
C TYR A 513 38.97 -9.25 26.20
N SER A 514 39.20 -10.23 25.34
CA SER A 514 39.48 -11.62 25.72
C SER A 514 40.45 -12.18 24.69
N ASP A 515 41.12 -13.31 24.98
CA ASP A 515 42.05 -13.90 24.04
C ASP A 515 41.34 -14.32 22.76
N SER A 516 40.33 -15.17 22.89
CA SER A 516 39.50 -15.59 21.77
C SER A 516 38.02 -15.60 22.14
N VAL A 517 37.16 -15.65 21.12
CA VAL A 517 35.73 -15.90 21.21
C VAL A 517 35.30 -16.77 20.03
N MET A 518 34.31 -17.64 20.21
CA MET A 518 33.73 -18.36 19.08
C MET A 518 33.08 -17.38 18.09
N LEU A 519 33.17 -17.68 16.80
CA LEU A 519 32.54 -16.91 15.72
C LEU A 519 31.04 -16.66 16.01
N MET A 520 30.30 -17.68 16.44
CA MET A 520 28.89 -17.53 16.82
C MET A 520 28.68 -16.52 17.96
N ASP A 521 29.49 -16.60 19.02
CA ASP A 521 29.36 -15.73 20.19
C ASP A 521 29.78 -14.29 19.87
N ALA A 522 30.73 -14.11 18.96
CA ALA A 522 31.14 -12.80 18.45
C ALA A 522 29.98 -12.09 17.73
N LEU A 523 29.19 -12.81 16.93
CA LEU A 523 27.99 -12.25 16.28
C LEU A 523 26.88 -11.98 17.31
N ALA A 524 26.59 -12.95 18.17
CA ALA A 524 25.53 -12.87 19.17
C ALA A 524 25.72 -11.68 20.13
N ARG A 525 26.97 -11.46 20.57
CA ARG A 525 27.35 -10.30 21.42
C ARG A 525 27.70 -9.06 20.61
N SER A 526 27.70 -9.16 19.29
CA SER A 526 28.00 -8.07 18.36
C SER A 526 29.38 -7.42 18.63
N LEU A 527 30.42 -8.21 18.86
CA LEU A 527 31.78 -7.73 19.16
C LEU A 527 32.44 -7.09 17.92
N ASN A 528 33.19 -6.01 18.11
CA ASN A 528 33.76 -5.23 17.00
C ASN A 528 35.07 -5.84 16.52
N ILE A 529 36.01 -6.11 17.43
CA ILE A 529 37.34 -6.61 17.09
C ILE A 529 37.29 -7.95 16.36
N PRO A 530 36.56 -8.98 16.84
CA PRO A 530 36.47 -10.26 16.14
C PRO A 530 35.86 -10.12 14.75
N THR A 531 34.86 -9.24 14.59
CA THR A 531 34.26 -8.95 13.28
C THR A 531 35.28 -8.36 12.30
N VAL A 532 36.13 -7.43 12.76
CA VAL A 532 37.19 -6.86 11.93
C VAL A 532 38.20 -7.94 11.56
N ASN A 533 38.63 -8.78 12.51
CA ASN A 533 39.54 -9.89 12.24
C ASN A 533 38.98 -10.87 11.20
N ILE A 534 37.70 -11.26 11.32
CA ILE A 534 37.01 -12.10 10.32
C ILE A 534 37.01 -11.43 8.95
N GLY A 535 36.54 -10.18 8.87
CA GLY A 535 36.41 -9.47 7.60
C GLY A 535 37.75 -9.20 6.90
N MET A 536 38.81 -8.93 7.68
CA MET A 536 40.16 -8.76 7.14
C MET A 536 40.75 -10.09 6.65
N LYS A 537 40.49 -11.20 7.35
CA LYS A 537 40.93 -12.55 6.93
C LYS A 537 40.20 -13.03 5.66
N VAL A 538 38.91 -12.76 5.55
CA VAL A 538 38.09 -13.08 4.36
C VAL A 538 38.41 -12.16 3.18
N GLY A 539 38.75 -10.91 3.45
CA GLY A 539 39.07 -9.89 2.46
C GLY A 539 37.89 -8.98 2.13
N LEU A 540 38.14 -7.65 2.11
CA LEU A 540 37.11 -6.64 1.93
C LEU A 540 36.35 -6.77 0.60
N SER A 541 37.03 -7.11 -0.50
CA SER A 541 36.38 -7.31 -1.80
C SER A 541 35.30 -8.37 -1.74
N LYS A 542 35.60 -9.54 -1.17
CA LYS A 542 34.66 -10.66 -1.10
C LYS A 542 33.43 -10.33 -0.26
N VAL A 543 33.62 -9.55 0.82
CA VAL A 543 32.51 -9.05 1.64
C VAL A 543 31.63 -8.08 0.84
N ILE A 544 32.24 -7.14 0.11
CA ILE A 544 31.49 -6.18 -0.74
C ILE A 544 30.73 -6.91 -1.84
N ASP A 545 31.35 -7.88 -2.50
CA ASP A 545 30.71 -8.65 -3.57
C ASP A 545 29.52 -9.45 -3.04
N THR A 546 29.66 -10.05 -1.85
CA THR A 546 28.56 -10.75 -1.16
C THR A 546 27.43 -9.78 -0.82
N GLN A 547 27.74 -8.62 -0.25
CA GLN A 547 26.74 -7.59 0.08
C GLN A 547 25.98 -7.11 -1.16
N LYS A 548 26.70 -6.85 -2.27
CA LYS A 548 26.09 -6.45 -3.54
C LYS A 548 25.19 -7.55 -4.12
N ALA A 549 25.65 -8.80 -4.10
CA ALA A 549 24.85 -9.94 -4.57
C ALA A 549 23.53 -10.07 -3.80
N MET A 550 23.56 -9.84 -2.49
CA MET A 550 22.39 -9.86 -1.59
C MET A 550 21.46 -8.63 -1.70
N GLY A 551 21.73 -7.68 -2.61
CA GLY A 551 20.81 -6.57 -2.90
C GLY A 551 21.28 -5.19 -2.47
N TRP A 552 22.56 -5.04 -2.09
CA TRP A 552 23.22 -3.73 -1.94
C TRP A 552 24.00 -3.31 -3.20
N ASP A 553 23.55 -3.77 -4.37
CA ASP A 553 24.12 -3.47 -5.68
C ASP A 553 24.17 -1.97 -6.01
N ASN A 554 23.16 -1.21 -5.56
CA ASN A 554 23.09 0.25 -5.71
C ASN A 554 23.63 1.05 -4.51
N VAL A 555 24.26 0.38 -3.54
CA VAL A 555 24.85 1.03 -2.36
C VAL A 555 26.33 1.30 -2.62
N GLU A 556 26.75 2.53 -2.36
CA GLU A 556 28.16 2.89 -2.39
C GLU A 556 28.86 2.40 -1.12
N ILE A 557 29.63 1.33 -1.24
CA ILE A 557 30.35 0.71 -0.12
C ILE A 557 31.84 1.06 -0.23
N PRO A 558 32.40 1.82 0.71
CA PRO A 558 33.81 2.21 0.66
C PRO A 558 34.69 1.00 0.99
N LYS A 559 35.73 0.75 0.18
CA LYS A 559 36.67 -0.35 0.35
C LYS A 559 37.74 -0.03 1.41
N VAL A 560 37.31 0.21 2.64
CA VAL A 560 38.17 0.53 3.79
C VAL A 560 37.80 -0.31 5.02
N PRO A 561 38.72 -0.68 5.92
CA PRO A 561 38.42 -1.58 7.05
C PRO A 561 37.22 -1.16 7.92
N ALA A 562 36.98 0.14 8.09
CA ALA A 562 35.85 0.66 8.84
C ALA A 562 34.47 0.23 8.30
N MET A 563 34.37 -0.16 7.01
CA MET A 563 33.12 -0.69 6.45
C MET A 563 32.66 -1.97 7.15
N LEU A 564 33.57 -2.74 7.74
CA LEU A 564 33.26 -3.95 8.50
C LEU A 564 32.45 -3.65 9.79
N LEU A 565 32.40 -2.38 10.20
CA LEU A 565 31.60 -1.91 11.33
C LEU A 565 30.45 -0.99 10.90
N GLY A 566 30.15 -0.91 9.59
CA GLY A 566 28.96 -0.24 9.06
C GLY A 566 29.08 1.28 9.01
N SER A 567 30.28 1.79 8.71
CA SER A 567 30.61 3.22 8.65
C SER A 567 30.14 3.94 7.37
N TYR A 568 29.08 3.45 6.72
CA TYR A 568 28.52 4.02 5.50
C TYR A 568 26.99 4.06 5.59
N SER A 569 26.38 4.94 4.80
CA SER A 569 24.96 5.28 4.94
C SER A 569 24.07 4.53 3.95
N ILE A 570 22.98 3.95 4.45
CA ILE A 570 22.04 3.14 3.68
C ILE A 570 20.61 3.36 4.22
N SER A 571 19.59 3.20 3.36
CA SER A 571 18.18 3.37 3.73
C SER A 571 17.64 2.12 4.44
N PRO A 572 16.59 2.24 5.28
CA PRO A 572 15.88 1.07 5.82
C PRO A 572 15.39 0.10 4.72
N TYR A 573 14.94 0.64 3.58
CA TYR A 573 14.54 -0.15 2.41
C TYR A 573 15.68 -1.02 1.88
N ASP A 574 16.86 -0.43 1.66
CA ASP A 574 18.02 -1.17 1.14
C ASP A 574 18.59 -2.15 2.17
N VAL A 575 18.60 -1.80 3.47
CA VAL A 575 18.94 -2.75 4.54
C VAL A 575 18.08 -4.00 4.45
N THR A 576 16.77 -3.84 4.22
CA THR A 576 15.81 -4.94 4.14
C THR A 576 16.13 -5.92 3.01
N LYS A 577 16.70 -5.47 1.88
CA LYS A 577 17.05 -6.34 0.74
C LYS A 577 18.05 -7.44 1.11
N LEU A 578 19.11 -7.07 1.83
CA LEU A 578 20.13 -8.02 2.27
C LEU A 578 19.56 -9.04 3.26
N TYR A 579 18.75 -8.55 4.21
CA TYR A 579 18.13 -9.43 5.20
C TYR A 579 17.04 -10.32 4.58
N GLN A 580 16.37 -9.89 3.50
CA GLN A 580 15.46 -10.74 2.70
C GLN A 580 16.21 -11.94 2.15
N THR A 581 17.34 -11.69 1.49
CA THR A 581 18.17 -12.77 0.94
C THR A 581 18.65 -13.71 2.05
N LEU A 582 19.05 -13.17 3.20
CA LEU A 582 19.50 -13.96 4.34
C LEU A 582 18.40 -14.85 4.93
N ALA A 583 17.22 -14.28 5.22
CA ALA A 583 16.08 -14.99 5.78
C ALA A 583 15.54 -16.05 4.80
N ASN A 584 15.61 -15.75 3.50
CA ASN A 584 15.22 -16.66 2.43
C ASN A 584 16.35 -17.63 2.02
N GLN A 585 17.16 -18.04 3.00
CA GLN A 585 18.18 -19.09 2.86
C GLN A 585 19.18 -18.86 1.69
N GLY A 586 19.53 -17.60 1.44
CA GLY A 586 20.47 -17.21 0.39
C GLY A 586 19.83 -16.98 -0.99
N GLY A 587 18.52 -17.18 -1.12
CA GLY A 587 17.74 -16.88 -2.31
C GLY A 587 17.26 -15.43 -2.32
N ARG A 588 17.73 -14.62 -3.27
CA ARG A 588 17.29 -13.23 -3.45
C ARG A 588 15.97 -13.19 -4.20
N ILE A 589 14.99 -12.48 -3.63
CA ILE A 589 13.75 -12.07 -4.31
C ILE A 589 13.69 -10.55 -4.28
N ALA A 590 13.35 -9.92 -5.40
CA ALA A 590 13.26 -8.46 -5.45
C ALA A 590 12.16 -7.96 -4.51
N LEU A 591 12.44 -6.89 -3.77
CA LEU A 591 11.43 -6.25 -2.94
C LEU A 591 10.46 -5.45 -3.79
N THR A 592 9.16 -5.58 -3.51
CA THR A 592 8.11 -4.85 -4.22
C THR A 592 6.95 -4.46 -3.31
N THR A 593 6.34 -3.32 -3.64
CA THR A 593 5.03 -2.89 -3.14
C THR A 593 3.89 -3.20 -4.12
N VAL A 594 4.20 -3.74 -5.31
CA VAL A 594 3.24 -4.07 -6.39
C VAL A 594 3.26 -5.57 -6.64
N ASP A 595 2.11 -6.23 -6.47
CA ASP A 595 1.94 -7.64 -6.82
C ASP A 595 1.57 -7.78 -8.31
N SER A 596 0.58 -7.04 -8.78
CA SER A 596 0.09 -7.12 -10.16
C SER A 596 -0.54 -5.82 -10.64
N ILE A 597 -0.54 -5.62 -11.96
CA ILE A 597 -1.18 -4.48 -12.62
C ILE A 597 -2.02 -5.03 -13.77
N ALA A 598 -3.30 -4.67 -13.81
CA ALA A 598 -4.20 -4.99 -14.91
C ALA A 598 -4.74 -3.72 -15.56
N ASP A 599 -4.97 -3.75 -16.87
CA ASP A 599 -5.70 -2.69 -17.56
C ASP A 599 -7.20 -2.71 -17.22
N ARG A 600 -7.99 -1.82 -17.83
CA ARG A 600 -9.45 -1.76 -17.59
C ARG A 600 -10.17 -3.02 -18.03
N GLN A 601 -9.70 -3.63 -19.11
CA GLN A 601 -10.27 -4.83 -19.72
C GLN A 601 -9.93 -6.09 -18.90
N GLY A 602 -8.95 -6.00 -17.99
CA GLY A 602 -8.49 -7.09 -17.14
C GLY A 602 -7.26 -7.80 -17.69
N ASN A 603 -6.60 -7.27 -18.73
CA ASN A 603 -5.36 -7.83 -19.23
C ASN A 603 -4.20 -7.46 -18.30
N LEU A 604 -3.35 -8.43 -18.00
CA LEU A 604 -2.20 -8.27 -17.11
C LEU A 604 -1.09 -7.48 -17.80
N ILE A 605 -0.71 -6.33 -17.22
CA ILE A 605 0.40 -5.47 -17.66
C ILE A 605 1.70 -5.87 -16.96
N PHE A 606 1.61 -6.22 -15.67
CA PHE A 606 2.74 -6.57 -14.83
C PHE A 606 2.32 -7.59 -13.77
N GLN A 607 3.23 -8.51 -13.45
CA GLN A 607 3.11 -9.46 -12.35
C GLN A 607 4.47 -9.59 -11.68
N HIS A 608 4.49 -9.52 -10.35
CA HIS A 608 5.71 -9.70 -9.57
C HIS A 608 6.22 -11.13 -9.66
N ASP A 609 7.51 -11.27 -9.97
CA ASP A 609 8.21 -12.55 -9.97
C ASP A 609 8.66 -12.90 -8.55
N LYS A 610 8.07 -13.98 -8.02
CA LYS A 610 8.33 -14.50 -6.67
C LYS A 610 9.43 -15.57 -6.67
N SER A 611 10.06 -15.82 -7.82
CA SER A 611 11.13 -16.81 -7.94
C SER A 611 12.41 -16.33 -7.26
N ALA A 612 12.98 -17.20 -6.41
CA ALA A 612 14.21 -16.91 -5.70
C ALA A 612 15.43 -17.22 -6.59
N LYS A 613 16.34 -16.24 -6.73
CA LYS A 613 17.65 -16.46 -7.35
C LYS A 613 18.67 -16.75 -6.25
N GLN A 614 19.24 -17.94 -6.22
CA GLN A 614 20.30 -18.27 -5.26
C GLN A 614 21.53 -17.39 -5.52
N VAL A 615 21.94 -16.60 -4.53
CA VAL A 615 23.10 -15.68 -4.64
C VAL A 615 24.20 -15.97 -3.64
N VAL A 616 23.90 -16.68 -2.55
CA VAL A 616 24.87 -17.16 -1.56
C VAL A 616 24.52 -18.59 -1.14
N PRO A 617 25.47 -19.41 -0.62
CA PRO A 617 25.17 -20.79 -0.23
C PRO A 617 24.08 -20.89 0.85
N GLN A 618 23.20 -21.88 0.71
CA GLN A 618 22.08 -22.10 1.63
C GLN A 618 22.58 -22.45 3.05
N GLU A 619 23.66 -23.22 3.14
CA GLU A 619 24.31 -23.66 4.37
C GLU A 619 24.92 -22.50 5.15
N ALA A 620 25.54 -21.54 4.46
CA ALA A 620 26.10 -20.35 5.07
C ALA A 620 24.99 -19.41 5.58
N ALA A 621 23.92 -19.24 4.79
CA ALA A 621 22.74 -18.47 5.21
C ALA A 621 22.07 -19.10 6.43
N PHE A 622 21.88 -20.42 6.44
CA PHE A 622 21.33 -21.18 7.56
C PHE A 622 22.14 -20.97 8.86
N GLN A 623 23.45 -21.19 8.81
CA GLN A 623 24.32 -21.02 9.99
C GLN A 623 24.34 -19.56 10.47
N THR A 624 24.31 -18.59 9.55
CA THR A 624 24.25 -17.16 9.90
C THR A 624 22.92 -16.82 10.58
N LEU A 625 21.80 -17.32 10.06
CA LEU A 625 20.48 -17.09 10.66
C LEU A 625 20.36 -17.75 12.03
N PHE A 626 20.89 -18.96 12.20
CA PHE A 626 21.02 -19.61 13.51
C PHE A 626 21.85 -18.75 14.49
N ALA A 627 23.01 -18.23 14.07
CA ALA A 627 23.81 -17.33 14.91
C ALA A 627 23.07 -16.01 15.23
N MET A 628 22.15 -15.56 14.38
CA MET A 628 21.25 -14.44 14.68
C MET A 628 20.15 -14.82 15.68
N GLN A 629 19.66 -16.06 15.73
CA GLN A 629 18.79 -16.52 16.83
C GLN A 629 19.53 -16.42 18.17
N GLN A 630 20.82 -16.71 18.20
CA GLN A 630 21.65 -16.56 19.40
C GLN A 630 21.76 -15.10 19.88
N THR A 631 21.62 -14.13 18.98
CA THR A 631 21.55 -12.70 19.34
C THR A 631 20.29 -12.41 20.16
N VAL A 632 19.19 -13.08 19.85
CA VAL A 632 17.92 -12.97 20.56
C VAL A 632 17.90 -13.85 21.80
N GLU A 633 18.51 -15.04 21.78
CA GLU A 633 18.50 -15.98 22.91
C GLU A 633 19.36 -15.50 24.08
N ARG A 634 20.58 -15.07 23.80
CA ARG A 634 21.58 -14.75 24.84
C ARG A 634 22.41 -13.51 24.56
N GLY A 635 22.22 -12.89 23.39
CA GLY A 635 22.98 -11.76 22.90
C GLY A 635 22.35 -10.40 23.16
N THR A 636 22.58 -9.47 22.22
CA THR A 636 22.18 -8.06 22.35
C THR A 636 20.67 -7.82 22.34
N ALA A 637 19.86 -8.80 21.93
CA ALA A 637 18.40 -8.72 21.87
C ALA A 637 17.69 -9.65 22.87
N ARG A 638 18.41 -10.15 23.90
CA ARG A 638 17.88 -11.06 24.93
C ARG A 638 16.65 -10.57 25.70
N SER A 639 16.36 -9.27 25.66
CA SER A 639 15.15 -8.71 26.26
C SER A 639 13.84 -9.19 25.61
N LEU A 640 13.91 -9.82 24.44
CA LEU A 640 12.77 -10.47 23.79
C LEU A 640 12.46 -11.85 24.39
N GLN A 641 13.44 -12.56 24.96
CA GLN A 641 13.24 -13.94 25.45
C GLN A 641 12.15 -14.06 26.49
N LYS A 642 12.03 -13.05 27.37
CA LYS A 642 11.04 -13.05 28.44
C LYS A 642 9.61 -13.30 27.92
N ASP A 643 9.30 -12.75 26.75
CA ASP A 643 7.93 -12.72 26.22
C ASP A 643 7.79 -13.55 24.93
N TYR A 644 8.90 -13.90 24.26
CA TYR A 644 8.90 -14.43 22.89
C TYR A 644 9.85 -15.61 22.64
N ALA A 645 10.29 -16.32 23.69
CA ALA A 645 11.21 -17.46 23.55
C ALA A 645 10.69 -18.53 22.56
N ASP A 646 9.40 -18.87 22.63
CA ASP A 646 8.78 -19.92 21.81
C ASP A 646 8.77 -19.63 20.30
N LEU A 647 8.92 -18.35 19.92
CA LEU A 647 8.92 -17.93 18.51
C LEU A 647 10.28 -18.15 17.83
N HIS A 648 11.36 -18.38 18.59
CA HIS A 648 12.71 -18.62 18.07
C HIS A 648 13.17 -17.53 17.08
N LEU A 649 12.81 -16.27 17.36
CA LEU A 649 13.12 -15.13 16.48
C LEU A 649 14.63 -15.00 16.23
N ALA A 650 15.00 -14.61 15.02
CA ALA A 650 16.35 -14.17 14.71
C ALA A 650 16.40 -12.65 14.65
N GLY A 651 17.53 -12.04 15.02
CA GLY A 651 17.62 -10.59 14.93
C GLY A 651 19.02 -10.03 15.06
N LYS A 652 19.16 -8.76 14.70
CA LYS A 652 20.42 -8.02 14.82
C LYS A 652 20.17 -6.59 15.27
N THR A 653 20.86 -6.19 16.33
CA THR A 653 20.92 -4.78 16.77
C THR A 653 22.02 -4.02 16.02
N GLY A 654 21.75 -2.75 15.70
CA GLY A 654 22.72 -1.77 15.22
C GLY A 654 22.74 -0.52 16.11
N THR A 655 23.94 -0.05 16.43
CA THR A 655 24.17 1.22 17.13
C THR A 655 25.37 1.89 16.44
N THR A 656 25.26 3.18 16.14
CA THR A 656 26.36 3.96 15.56
C THR A 656 27.13 4.71 16.64
N ASN A 657 28.29 5.28 16.28
CA ASN A 657 29.06 6.13 17.18
C ASN A 657 28.21 7.29 17.70
N GLU A 658 28.48 7.72 18.94
CA GLU A 658 27.70 8.77 19.64
C GLU A 658 26.20 8.45 19.75
N SER A 659 25.79 7.20 19.48
CA SER A 659 24.38 6.79 19.54
C SER A 659 23.46 7.67 18.67
N ARG A 660 23.92 8.08 17.48
CA ARG A 660 23.13 8.91 16.54
C ARG A 660 22.00 8.13 15.87
N ASP A 661 22.24 6.86 15.57
CA ASP A 661 21.29 5.96 14.96
C ASP A 661 21.17 4.68 15.78
N THR A 662 19.93 4.25 15.97
CA THR A 662 19.60 2.95 16.54
C THR A 662 18.84 2.14 15.51
N TRP A 663 19.21 0.87 15.39
CA TRP A 663 18.65 -0.03 14.41
C TRP A 663 18.31 -1.38 15.01
N PHE A 664 17.29 -2.01 14.45
CA PHE A 664 16.98 -3.39 14.69
C PHE A 664 16.44 -4.04 13.42
N VAL A 665 16.90 -5.26 13.13
CA VAL A 665 16.25 -6.14 12.16
C VAL A 665 15.81 -7.39 12.90
N GLY A 666 14.51 -7.67 12.89
CA GLY A 666 13.91 -8.89 13.42
C GLY A 666 13.37 -9.78 12.31
N ILE A 667 13.47 -11.09 12.48
CA ILE A 667 13.01 -12.10 11.52
C ILE A 667 12.16 -13.12 12.29
N ASP A 668 10.91 -13.25 11.87
CA ASP A 668 9.97 -14.28 12.32
C ASP A 668 9.78 -15.35 11.21
N GLY A 669 8.82 -16.27 11.34
CA GLY A 669 8.58 -17.33 10.35
C GLY A 669 8.08 -16.86 8.97
N LYS A 670 7.75 -15.58 8.82
CA LYS A 670 7.19 -15.00 7.59
C LYS A 670 7.77 -13.64 7.23
N ASN A 671 8.01 -12.78 8.21
CA ASN A 671 8.34 -11.38 8.01
C ASN A 671 9.75 -11.04 8.47
N ILE A 672 10.32 -10.05 7.77
CA ILE A 672 11.41 -9.23 8.25
C ILE A 672 10.84 -7.89 8.68
N SER A 673 11.26 -7.44 9.85
CA SER A 673 10.96 -6.11 10.40
C SER A 673 12.25 -5.30 10.51
N THR A 674 12.43 -4.33 9.62
CA THR A 674 13.56 -3.40 9.68
C THR A 674 13.13 -2.11 10.35
N VAL A 675 13.79 -1.74 11.44
CA VAL A 675 13.45 -0.58 12.26
C VAL A 675 14.65 0.35 12.41
N TRP A 676 14.41 1.64 12.19
CA TRP A 676 15.35 2.72 12.46
C TRP A 676 14.73 3.72 13.44
N LEU A 677 15.54 4.23 14.37
CA LEU A 677 15.21 5.38 15.21
C LEU A 677 16.44 6.28 15.30
N GLY A 678 16.23 7.57 15.07
CA GLY A 678 17.29 8.59 15.07
C GLY A 678 16.72 10.00 15.11
N ARG A 679 17.55 11.00 14.79
CA ARG A 679 17.13 12.40 14.63
C ARG A 679 17.45 12.91 13.24
N ASP A 680 16.59 13.75 12.67
CA ASP A 680 16.82 14.32 11.32
C ASP A 680 18.08 15.16 11.21
N ASP A 681 18.43 15.87 12.27
CA ASP A 681 19.63 16.69 12.35
C ASP A 681 20.93 15.89 12.62
N ASN A 682 20.84 14.55 12.65
CA ASN A 682 21.94 13.65 13.02
C ASN A 682 22.49 13.87 14.45
N GLY A 683 21.73 14.52 15.33
CA GLY A 683 22.09 14.64 16.75
C GLY A 683 22.03 13.32 17.49
N GLU A 684 22.60 13.29 18.70
CA GLU A 684 22.61 12.10 19.55
C GLU A 684 21.20 11.71 20.03
N THR A 685 20.91 10.40 20.07
CA THR A 685 19.66 9.89 20.64
C THR A 685 19.77 9.54 22.12
N LYS A 686 21.00 9.29 22.61
CA LYS A 686 21.30 8.66 23.92
C LYS A 686 20.71 7.25 24.08
N LEU A 687 20.35 6.60 22.96
CA LEU A 687 19.76 5.27 22.93
C LEU A 687 20.68 4.32 22.15
N THR A 688 20.64 3.04 22.51
CA THR A 688 21.31 1.97 21.75
C THR A 688 20.28 1.22 20.90
N GLY A 689 20.73 0.36 19.99
CA GLY A 689 19.85 -0.54 19.24
C GLY A 689 18.86 -1.31 20.13
N ALA A 690 19.28 -1.71 21.33
CA ALA A 690 18.44 -2.45 22.28
C ALA A 690 17.42 -1.58 23.05
N SER A 691 17.74 -0.29 23.28
CA SER A 691 16.89 0.63 24.04
C SER A 691 16.06 1.59 23.17
N GLY A 692 16.34 1.66 21.86
CA GLY A 692 15.63 2.45 20.85
C GLY A 692 14.84 1.55 19.89
N ALA A 693 15.39 1.29 18.70
CA ALA A 693 14.74 0.53 17.62
C ALA A 693 14.16 -0.85 18.05
N LEU A 694 14.85 -1.60 18.91
CA LEU A 694 14.31 -2.87 19.43
C LEU A 694 13.01 -2.69 20.24
N GLN A 695 12.81 -1.56 20.91
CA GLN A 695 11.58 -1.31 21.66
C GLN A 695 10.39 -1.09 20.71
N ILE A 696 10.62 -0.45 19.56
CA ILE A 696 9.59 -0.31 18.52
C ILE A 696 9.20 -1.70 17.98
N TYR A 697 10.20 -2.53 17.68
CA TYR A 697 9.95 -3.91 17.24
C TYR A 697 9.18 -4.71 18.30
N LYS A 698 9.56 -4.59 19.58
CA LYS A 698 8.84 -5.25 20.68
C LYS A 698 7.38 -4.80 20.78
N ASP A 699 7.10 -3.50 20.64
CA ASP A 699 5.71 -3.01 20.64
C ASP A 699 4.93 -3.47 19.41
N TYR A 700 5.57 -3.64 18.25
CA TYR A 700 4.95 -4.25 17.07
C TYR A 700 4.58 -5.72 17.32
N LEU A 701 5.50 -6.52 17.90
CA LEU A 701 5.23 -7.92 18.25
C LEU A 701 4.03 -8.04 19.21
N ASN A 702 3.91 -7.15 20.19
CA ASN A 702 2.80 -7.16 21.16
C ASN A 702 1.42 -6.96 20.50
N ARG A 703 1.37 -6.47 19.25
CA ARG A 703 0.15 -6.06 18.54
C ARG A 703 -0.23 -7.00 17.40
N THR A 704 0.59 -8.00 17.12
CA THR A 704 0.49 -8.82 15.91
C THR A 704 0.63 -10.30 16.25
N ASN A 705 -0.02 -11.15 15.45
CA ASN A 705 0.18 -12.59 15.57
C ASN A 705 1.43 -12.95 14.76
N ILE A 706 2.40 -13.57 15.43
CA ILE A 706 3.72 -13.82 14.87
C ILE A 706 3.87 -15.31 14.56
N GLU A 707 4.34 -15.62 13.35
CA GLU A 707 4.66 -16.97 12.94
C GLU A 707 5.99 -17.39 13.57
N LYS A 708 6.04 -18.57 14.20
CA LYS A 708 7.28 -19.11 14.77
C LYS A 708 8.32 -19.30 13.66
N LEU A 709 9.54 -18.80 13.87
CA LEU A 709 10.63 -19.01 12.94
C LEU A 709 11.11 -20.46 13.03
N THR A 710 10.78 -21.26 12.01
CA THR A 710 11.27 -22.62 11.85
C THR A 710 12.23 -22.65 10.68
N ILE A 711 13.51 -22.92 10.96
CA ILE A 711 14.56 -22.96 9.95
C ILE A 711 14.83 -24.42 9.59
N THR A 712 14.58 -24.79 8.34
CA THR A 712 14.87 -26.15 7.86
C THR A 712 16.35 -26.26 7.47
N PRO A 713 17.14 -27.16 8.08
CA PRO A 713 18.54 -27.33 7.73
C PRO A 713 18.68 -27.94 6.32
N PRO A 714 19.63 -27.46 5.51
CA PRO A 714 20.07 -28.18 4.30
C PRO A 714 20.56 -29.58 4.65
N THR A 715 20.49 -30.52 3.70
CA THR A 715 20.89 -31.93 3.90
C THR A 715 22.37 -32.10 4.26
N THR A 716 23.19 -31.15 3.82
CA THR A 716 24.63 -31.01 4.07
C THR A 716 24.96 -30.40 5.45
N VAL A 717 23.97 -29.89 6.18
CA VAL A 717 24.16 -29.35 7.53
C VAL A 717 23.80 -30.40 8.58
N LYS A 718 24.71 -30.67 9.50
CA LYS A 718 24.49 -31.57 10.64
C LYS A 718 24.69 -30.84 11.96
N TRP A 719 23.92 -31.24 12.97
CA TRP A 719 24.12 -30.80 14.34
C TRP A 719 25.25 -31.62 14.96
N VAL A 720 26.28 -30.94 15.45
CA VAL A 720 27.45 -31.56 16.07
C VAL A 720 27.65 -30.93 17.44
N GLY A 721 27.93 -31.76 18.45
CA GLY A 721 28.15 -31.31 19.82
C GLY A 721 29.49 -30.59 20.00
N ILE A 722 29.49 -29.56 20.86
CA ILE A 722 30.68 -28.82 21.27
C ILE A 722 30.72 -28.64 22.79
N ASN A 723 31.92 -28.58 23.35
CA ASN A 723 32.13 -28.26 24.76
C ASN A 723 31.95 -26.74 25.03
N GLN A 724 32.23 -26.30 26.26
CA GLN A 724 32.11 -24.88 26.64
C GLN A 724 33.12 -23.96 25.94
N TYR A 725 34.28 -24.49 25.52
CA TYR A 725 35.37 -23.78 24.87
C TYR A 725 35.24 -23.76 23.33
N GLY A 726 34.38 -24.61 22.77
CA GLY A 726 34.10 -24.71 21.35
C GLY A 726 34.74 -25.92 20.66
N ASP A 727 35.47 -26.77 21.39
CA ASP A 727 36.01 -28.02 20.82
C ASP A 727 34.89 -29.02 20.58
N TRP A 728 35.10 -29.93 19.63
CA TRP A 728 34.15 -30.98 19.31
C TRP A 728 33.95 -31.92 20.50
N ASP A 729 32.70 -32.15 20.86
CA ASP A 729 32.28 -33.06 21.92
C ASP A 729 30.93 -33.65 21.51
N CYS A 730 30.95 -34.81 20.86
CA CYS A 730 29.77 -35.40 20.23
C CYS A 730 28.73 -35.92 21.24
N GLU A 731 29.08 -36.02 22.52
CA GLU A 731 28.16 -36.37 23.60
C GLU A 731 27.52 -35.12 24.24
N SER A 732 28.03 -33.94 23.93
CA SER A 732 27.50 -32.67 24.45
C SER A 732 26.09 -32.39 23.94
N TYR A 733 25.20 -32.04 24.86
CA TYR A 733 23.88 -31.49 24.55
C TYR A 733 23.94 -30.11 23.87
N ARG A 734 25.07 -29.40 23.97
CA ARG A 734 25.28 -28.13 23.29
C ARG A 734 25.73 -28.41 21.85
N THR A 735 24.79 -28.43 20.92
CA THR A 735 25.08 -28.65 19.51
C THR A 735 25.10 -27.36 18.70
N ILE A 736 25.92 -27.31 17.66
CA ILE A 736 25.89 -26.27 16.62
C ILE A 736 25.65 -26.89 15.25
N PRO A 737 25.03 -26.15 14.30
CA PRO A 737 24.95 -26.61 12.93
C PRO A 737 26.30 -26.43 12.22
N VAL A 738 26.72 -27.48 11.53
CA VAL A 738 28.00 -27.56 10.81
C VAL A 738 27.72 -27.95 9.37
N TRP A 739 28.23 -27.17 8.43
CA TRP A 739 28.24 -27.54 7.01
C TRP A 739 29.32 -28.61 6.79
N LEU A 740 28.87 -29.84 6.50
CA LEU A 740 29.75 -30.93 6.10
C LEU A 740 30.16 -30.75 4.64
N ASN A 741 31.45 -30.55 4.40
CA ASN A 741 32.03 -30.60 3.06
C ASN A 741 33.15 -31.65 3.01
N ASN A 742 33.42 -32.18 1.81
CA ASN A 742 34.58 -33.05 1.53
C ASN A 742 34.71 -34.29 2.44
N GLY A 743 33.60 -34.92 2.85
CA GLY A 743 33.63 -36.15 3.64
C GLY A 743 34.14 -36.01 5.07
N GLN A 744 34.19 -34.77 5.60
CA GLN A 744 34.63 -34.51 6.98
C GLN A 744 33.74 -35.23 8.00
N ASN A 745 34.37 -35.99 8.90
CA ASN A 745 33.72 -36.55 10.07
C ASN A 745 34.27 -35.87 11.34
N PHE A 746 33.39 -35.15 12.06
CA PHE A 746 33.72 -34.48 13.32
C PHE A 746 33.50 -35.38 14.55
N CYS A 747 32.84 -36.53 14.35
CA CYS A 747 32.56 -37.55 15.34
C CYS A 747 33.08 -38.90 14.80
N GLY A 748 34.38 -39.13 14.88
CA GLY A 748 34.96 -40.44 14.55
C GLY A 748 34.35 -41.55 15.41
N GLU A 749 34.23 -42.77 14.86
CA GLU A 749 33.84 -43.95 15.63
C GLU A 749 34.73 -44.06 16.87
N THR A 750 34.10 -44.14 18.03
CA THR A 750 34.72 -44.30 19.34
C THR A 750 35.56 -45.58 19.37
N SER A 751 36.87 -45.47 19.10
CA SER A 751 37.80 -46.51 19.52
C SER A 751 37.92 -46.42 21.05
N SER A 752 37.33 -47.42 21.70
CA SER A 752 37.47 -47.63 23.15
C SER A 752 38.95 -47.66 23.52
N PRO A 753 39.41 -46.93 24.56
CA PRO A 753 40.80 -46.97 24.95
C PRO A 753 41.07 -48.31 25.64
N SER A 754 41.77 -49.21 24.95
CA SER A 754 42.42 -50.36 25.56
C SER A 754 43.56 -49.86 26.45
N LEU A 755 43.33 -49.90 27.76
CA LEU A 755 44.35 -49.67 28.79
C LEU A 755 45.53 -50.62 28.60
N THR A 756 46.66 -50.08 28.17
CA THR A 756 47.97 -50.70 28.39
C THR A 756 48.96 -49.60 28.80
N PRO A 757 49.69 -49.73 29.92
CA PRO A 757 50.60 -48.69 30.37
C PRO A 757 52.00 -48.90 29.77
N THR A 758 52.50 -47.93 29.01
CA THR A 758 53.93 -47.83 28.69
C THR A 758 54.39 -46.39 28.56
N THR A 759 55.17 -45.98 29.56
CA THR A 759 56.44 -45.24 29.52
C THR A 759 56.52 -43.87 28.81
N GLU A 760 56.92 -42.88 29.60
CA GLU A 760 57.31 -41.53 29.22
C GLU A 760 58.36 -41.50 28.10
N THR A 761 58.04 -40.75 27.04
CA THR A 761 59.03 -40.11 26.17
C THR A 761 58.53 -38.71 25.83
N GLU A 762 59.34 -37.71 26.17
CA GLU A 762 59.09 -36.29 25.91
C GLU A 762 58.93 -36.02 24.40
N THR A 763 57.75 -35.55 24.01
CA THR A 763 57.52 -34.88 22.71
C THR A 763 57.74 -33.38 22.86
N PRO A 764 58.55 -32.73 22.00
CA PRO A 764 58.74 -31.28 22.05
C PRO A 764 57.44 -30.55 21.68
N PRO A 765 57.24 -29.31 22.16
CA PRO A 765 55.98 -28.59 21.99
C PRO A 765 55.69 -28.36 20.51
N GLN A 766 54.48 -28.75 20.10
CA GLN A 766 53.95 -28.53 18.77
C GLN A 766 53.76 -27.03 18.55
N GLU A 767 54.45 -26.47 17.55
CA GLU A 767 54.39 -25.05 17.21
C GLU A 767 52.97 -24.59 16.91
N SER A 768 52.64 -23.40 17.41
CA SER A 768 51.38 -22.71 17.15
C SER A 768 51.34 -22.27 15.68
N LEU A 769 50.21 -22.49 15.01
CA LEU A 769 49.93 -22.07 13.62
C LEU A 769 50.06 -20.54 13.39
N TRP A 770 50.34 -19.75 14.43
CA TRP A 770 50.48 -18.29 14.40
C TRP A 770 51.92 -17.78 14.26
N ASP A 771 52.94 -18.64 14.32
CA ASP A 771 54.35 -18.21 14.30
C ASP A 771 54.96 -18.09 12.88
N VAL A 772 54.17 -18.25 11.82
CA VAL A 772 54.65 -18.19 10.42
C VAL A 772 54.61 -16.77 9.81
N LEU A 773 54.28 -15.73 10.59
CA LEU A 773 54.12 -14.36 10.06
C LEU A 773 55.35 -13.44 10.18
N ASP A 774 56.51 -13.93 10.64
CA ASP A 774 57.73 -13.11 10.76
C ASP A 774 58.77 -13.31 9.65
N ASN A 775 58.46 -13.99 8.54
CA ASN A 775 59.44 -14.22 7.46
C ASN A 775 59.09 -13.49 6.14
N PRO A 776 59.81 -12.42 5.75
CA PRO A 776 59.49 -11.60 4.59
C PRO A 776 60.17 -12.06 3.29
N ASN A 777 60.24 -13.37 3.01
CA ASN A 777 60.65 -13.90 1.69
C ASN A 777 60.16 -15.35 1.49
N PRO A 778 59.46 -15.68 0.40
CA PRO A 778 59.20 -17.07 0.04
C PRO A 778 60.41 -17.65 -0.73
N PRO A 779 60.80 -18.92 -0.53
CA PRO A 779 61.61 -19.62 -1.51
C PRO A 779 60.72 -20.11 -2.65
N ALA A 780 61.25 -19.98 -3.86
CA ALA A 780 60.63 -20.50 -5.08
C ALA A 780 60.60 -22.04 -5.07
N GLN A 781 59.40 -22.61 -5.27
CA GLN A 781 59.07 -23.56 -6.34
C GLN A 781 57.58 -23.87 -6.34
#